data_AF-Q6MSZ6-F1
#
_entry.id   AF-Q6MSZ6-F1
#
_cell.length_a   1.000
_cell.length_b   1.000
_cell.length_c   1.000
_cell.angle_alpha   90.00
_cell.angle_beta   90.00
_cell.angle_gamma   90.00
#
_symmetry.space_group_name_H-M   'P 1'
#
loop_
_entity.id
_entity.type
_entity.pdbx_description
1 polymer ?
#
loop_
_entity_poly.entity_id
_entity_poly.type
_entity_poly.pdbx_seq_one_letter_code
_entity_poly.pdbx_strand_id
1 'polypeptide(L)'
;MKKNKLLSKSYKIAILLLTTTSSLSLTALIKNTHNNNNNTVLKLYQDGNGSGGSGSSGGSGGAGSNGGSGTSGTSGTGANGGSTTTPGTPAKPEISKEFSTFKDKAEKKIKETLEKVQKRATEIIDQEIAKLKKLSDSTEKSEEYFKNLQKKVYLTELKKHFSNKEEFDKDPSKYGFDITFPKVIANDKNVDTAIIKFNGKTYNNIKISPDNNDRDYSKVVSKNGKDGVEKNNKKQDNVITSHRFDVLLDSYSQSWLGKLKDIIYKEDEDLPEFGKDMFFSQKNQNSSETSSNGSSNTTSIDGYTIELKKEHKTWQDYIKNKIKNRFVDFDLNQNQSFQFNTQSSNSSKPTPPNIPDLNKKPLDPTEKRDQNSVEYAEQLPRLKPILKWQYADHAEGSIKSSFNSANEEKNPMFFFINPINTRFKYHVTALDNGRATVKIKDQVKDVERTYYTSDINYEVDPRFTFILENLTKKIEAKFLQLYKALLLDEKINYVKLNNDHLQTSLFGLVNLATRIVSDSKYLNDVLYNIATSEYQSLSHISSDDDYAGWINRVSNQAFARLLHAISASQLNNQNNPWSVLTGGFKSVQEIYQELARVSGTRDQIIKKANDYNVDLSHLDQIYDYLDTSILKAQTSANQIGKALNILSWYDNFTNHVKDTSEHSALLKVLIDTSDIKSDEKKVQEFQQTYQKAIQKLEENNREKKKPLIIVSSLFLVISLLFIIANTLIFLIKTKRSKNKNAKLTFIISTTISTIITISSIILLIIGLKG
;
A
#
# COMPACT_ATOMS: atom_id res chain seq x y z
N MET A 1 -8.92 -42.70 -12.99
CA MET A 1 -9.22 -41.42 -12.28
C MET A 1 -8.69 -41.28 -10.84
N LYS A 2 -8.56 -42.32 -10.00
CA LYS A 2 -8.03 -42.14 -8.61
C LYS A 2 -6.49 -42.01 -8.48
N LYS A 3 -5.70 -42.44 -9.47
CA LYS A 3 -4.21 -42.38 -9.40
C LYS A 3 -3.60 -40.97 -9.60
N ASN A 4 -4.25 -40.07 -10.35
CA ASN A 4 -3.71 -38.70 -10.57
C ASN A 4 -3.84 -37.76 -9.37
N LYS A 5 -4.82 -37.97 -8.48
CA LYS A 5 -5.00 -37.12 -7.28
C LYS A 5 -3.91 -37.31 -6.22
N LEU A 6 -3.34 -38.50 -6.11
CA LEU A 6 -2.23 -38.78 -5.19
C LEU A 6 -0.92 -38.18 -5.71
N LEU A 7 -0.63 -38.33 -7.01
CA LEU A 7 0.52 -37.68 -7.66
C LEU A 7 0.47 -36.16 -7.53
N SER A 8 -0.71 -35.54 -7.69
CA SER A 8 -0.92 -34.09 -7.49
C SER A 8 -0.59 -33.64 -6.06
N LYS A 9 -1.01 -34.38 -5.02
CA LYS A 9 -0.70 -34.04 -3.63
C LYS A 9 0.77 -34.20 -3.29
N SER A 10 1.40 -35.30 -3.70
CA SER A 10 2.83 -35.54 -3.51
C SER A 10 3.69 -34.50 -4.23
N TYR A 11 3.24 -34.08 -5.42
CA TYR A 11 3.88 -33.03 -6.22
C TYR A 11 3.74 -31.64 -5.58
N LYS A 12 2.57 -31.30 -5.02
CA LYS A 12 2.36 -30.06 -4.24
C LYS A 12 3.27 -30.01 -3.00
N ILE A 13 3.41 -31.13 -2.30
CA ILE A 13 4.33 -31.26 -1.15
C ILE A 13 5.80 -31.16 -1.59
N ALA A 14 6.17 -31.78 -2.71
CA ALA A 14 7.52 -31.69 -3.27
C ALA A 14 7.87 -30.28 -3.76
N ILE A 15 6.95 -29.52 -4.35
CA ILE A 15 7.15 -28.09 -4.68
C ILE A 15 7.33 -27.27 -3.40
N LEU A 16 6.50 -27.52 -2.37
CA LEU A 16 6.62 -26.83 -1.08
C LEU A 16 8.00 -27.06 -0.46
N LEU A 17 8.50 -28.30 -0.50
CA LEU A 17 9.84 -28.69 -0.03
C LEU A 17 10.96 -28.12 -0.91
N LEU A 18 10.85 -28.19 -2.24
CA LEU A 18 11.87 -27.72 -3.17
C LEU A 18 12.02 -26.19 -3.13
N THR A 19 10.93 -25.45 -3.08
CA THR A 19 10.96 -23.97 -2.95
C THR A 19 11.54 -23.50 -1.63
N THR A 20 11.45 -24.31 -0.56
CA THR A 20 12.12 -24.03 0.72
C THR A 20 13.59 -24.47 0.77
N THR A 21 14.01 -25.44 -0.06
CA THR A 21 15.35 -26.07 0.00
C THR A 21 16.33 -25.56 -1.07
N SER A 22 15.86 -25.03 -2.20
CA SER A 22 16.72 -24.45 -3.23
C SER A 22 17.49 -23.20 -2.78
N SER A 23 17.09 -22.57 -1.66
CA SER A 23 17.85 -21.50 -0.99
C SER A 23 18.81 -21.99 0.11
N LEU A 24 18.75 -23.27 0.50
CA LEU A 24 19.58 -23.85 1.55
C LEU A 24 20.83 -24.56 1.00
N SER A 25 20.75 -25.15 -0.20
CA SER A 25 21.84 -25.98 -0.74
C SER A 25 23.05 -25.21 -1.29
N LEU A 26 22.91 -23.93 -1.66
CA LEU A 26 24.05 -23.11 -2.12
C LEU A 26 24.73 -22.33 -0.97
N THR A 27 24.00 -22.05 0.11
CA THR A 27 24.42 -21.16 1.20
C THR A 27 25.34 -21.86 2.21
N ALA A 28 25.22 -23.18 2.36
CA ALA A 28 26.10 -23.96 3.22
C ALA A 28 27.56 -24.01 2.70
N LEU A 29 27.77 -23.80 1.39
CA LEU A 29 29.12 -23.84 0.80
C LEU A 29 29.81 -22.46 0.75
N ILE A 30 29.05 -21.36 0.75
CA ILE A 30 29.60 -19.99 0.63
C ILE A 30 29.93 -19.36 2.01
N LYS A 31 29.41 -19.91 3.12
CA LYS A 31 29.62 -19.35 4.46
C LYS A 31 31.02 -19.54 5.05
N ASN A 32 31.97 -20.14 4.33
CA ASN A 32 33.35 -20.35 4.79
C ASN A 32 34.42 -19.49 4.09
N THR A 33 34.04 -18.62 3.17
CA THR A 33 34.97 -17.70 2.49
C THR A 33 34.33 -16.34 2.32
N HIS A 34 34.24 -15.57 3.42
CA HIS A 34 34.35 -14.10 3.48
C HIS A 34 33.96 -13.63 4.89
N ASN A 35 34.91 -13.74 5.82
CA ASN A 35 34.88 -12.94 7.05
C ASN A 35 35.44 -11.56 6.69
N ASN A 36 34.58 -10.55 6.60
CA ASN A 36 34.91 -9.21 7.07
C ASN A 36 33.65 -8.41 7.41
N ASN A 37 33.64 -7.98 8.66
CA ASN A 37 32.71 -7.13 9.41
C ASN A 37 31.66 -6.31 8.63
N ASN A 38 30.40 -6.50 9.01
CA ASN A 38 29.39 -5.43 9.12
C ASN A 38 28.24 -5.92 10.00
N ASN A 39 28.34 -5.73 11.32
CA ASN A 39 27.28 -6.04 12.27
C ASN A 39 27.15 -4.90 13.29
N THR A 40 26.59 -3.77 12.85
CA THR A 40 26.36 -2.59 13.72
C THR A 40 24.94 -1.99 13.57
N VAL A 41 23.99 -2.69 12.96
CA VAL A 41 22.62 -2.17 12.75
C VAL A 41 21.56 -2.82 13.66
N LEU A 42 21.92 -3.86 14.42
CA LEU A 42 20.99 -4.58 15.31
C LEU A 42 21.07 -4.17 16.80
N LYS A 43 21.79 -3.10 17.14
CA LYS A 43 21.90 -2.57 18.52
C LYS A 43 21.25 -1.20 18.76
N LEU A 44 20.51 -0.66 17.79
CA LEU A 44 19.91 0.69 17.89
C LEU A 44 18.39 0.71 18.16
N TYR A 45 17.76 -0.44 18.43
CA TYR A 45 16.32 -0.50 18.73
C TYR A 45 15.96 -1.15 20.08
N GLN A 46 16.95 -1.41 20.93
CA GLN A 46 16.73 -1.71 22.34
C GLN A 46 17.71 -0.86 23.15
N ASP A 47 17.15 -0.10 24.09
CA ASP A 47 17.78 0.79 25.09
C ASP A 47 17.75 2.28 24.76
N GLY A 48 16.75 2.94 25.34
CA GLY A 48 16.67 4.39 25.47
C GLY A 48 15.98 4.73 26.78
N ASN A 49 16.72 4.69 27.88
CA ASN A 49 16.32 5.29 29.16
C ASN A 49 17.49 6.07 29.76
N GLY A 50 17.33 7.39 29.85
CA GLY A 50 17.84 8.21 30.96
C GLY A 50 19.16 8.99 30.80
N SER A 51 19.02 10.31 31.01
CA SER A 51 20.02 11.27 31.52
C SER A 51 21.11 11.74 30.53
N GLY A 52 21.38 13.02 30.30
CA GLY A 52 21.23 14.23 31.12
C GLY A 52 22.61 14.88 31.23
N GLY A 53 22.79 16.13 30.78
CA GLY A 53 24.09 16.81 30.90
C GLY A 53 24.26 18.07 30.05
N SER A 54 24.25 19.20 30.74
CA SER A 54 24.51 20.59 30.35
C SER A 54 25.92 20.88 29.78
N GLY A 55 26.04 21.95 28.97
CA GLY A 55 27.33 22.58 28.65
C GLY A 55 27.15 23.90 27.89
N SER A 56 27.66 24.98 28.47
CA SER A 56 27.52 26.39 28.10
C SER A 56 28.66 26.92 27.22
N SER A 57 28.51 28.16 26.75
CA SER A 57 29.49 29.12 26.17
C SER A 57 29.85 28.92 24.69
N GLY A 58 29.98 29.94 23.85
CA GLY A 58 29.89 31.39 23.99
C GLY A 58 30.51 32.07 22.75
N GLY A 59 30.19 33.35 22.52
CA GLY A 59 31.10 34.25 21.81
C GLY A 59 30.73 34.77 20.41
N SER A 60 30.12 35.96 20.41
CA SER A 60 30.55 37.17 19.69
C SER A 60 30.51 37.26 18.15
N GLY A 61 29.79 38.28 17.67
CA GLY A 61 30.41 39.32 16.85
C GLY A 61 29.71 39.68 15.54
N GLY A 62 29.28 40.94 15.41
CA GLY A 62 29.19 41.61 14.10
C GLY A 62 27.90 42.38 13.82
N ALA A 63 27.85 43.63 14.30
CA ALA A 63 26.90 44.65 13.87
C ALA A 63 27.23 45.19 12.47
N GLY A 64 26.20 45.59 11.71
CA GLY A 64 26.37 46.30 10.43
C GLY A 64 25.06 46.90 9.94
N SER A 65 24.88 48.19 10.18
CA SER A 65 23.77 49.05 9.77
C SER A 65 24.08 49.78 8.44
N ASN A 66 23.10 49.85 7.54
CA ASN A 66 22.73 50.97 6.64
C ASN A 66 21.75 50.42 5.59
N GLY A 67 20.62 51.03 5.22
CA GLY A 67 20.26 52.44 5.16
C GLY A 67 20.22 52.88 3.68
N GLY A 68 19.03 53.09 3.10
CA GLY A 68 18.91 53.67 1.75
C GLY A 68 17.55 53.51 1.08
N SER A 69 16.73 54.57 1.11
CA SER A 69 15.44 54.74 0.43
C SER A 69 15.57 55.35 -0.98
N GLY A 70 14.53 55.18 -1.83
CA GLY A 70 14.27 56.01 -3.03
C GLY A 70 13.37 55.27 -4.04
N THR A 71 12.02 55.42 -4.07
CA THR A 71 11.16 56.52 -4.57
C THR A 71 10.85 56.48 -6.09
N SER A 72 9.62 56.04 -6.40
CA SER A 72 8.61 56.40 -7.44
C SER A 72 8.93 57.08 -8.80
N GLY A 73 8.14 56.65 -9.81
CA GLY A 73 7.67 57.40 -11.01
C GLY A 73 7.20 56.40 -12.10
N THR A 74 5.91 56.14 -12.38
CA THR A 74 4.77 56.90 -12.93
C THR A 74 4.82 57.20 -14.45
N SER A 75 3.96 56.45 -15.17
CA SER A 75 3.18 56.74 -16.40
C SER A 75 3.81 57.15 -17.74
N GLY A 76 3.39 56.45 -18.81
CA GLY A 76 3.41 56.90 -20.20
C GLY A 76 2.65 55.94 -21.14
N THR A 77 1.74 56.48 -21.94
CA THR A 77 0.60 55.85 -22.63
C THR A 77 0.84 55.56 -24.12
N GLY A 78 0.29 54.45 -24.62
CA GLY A 78 -0.44 54.33 -25.91
C GLY A 78 0.29 53.97 -27.21
N ALA A 79 -0.05 52.82 -27.83
CA ALA A 79 -0.41 52.70 -29.26
C ALA A 79 -0.87 51.28 -29.65
N ASN A 80 -1.91 51.25 -30.50
CA ASN A 80 -2.61 50.13 -31.14
C ASN A 80 -1.74 49.05 -31.82
N GLY A 81 -2.23 47.80 -31.79
CA GLY A 81 -1.84 46.72 -32.71
C GLY A 81 -2.54 45.40 -32.35
N GLY A 82 -3.29 44.80 -33.29
CA GLY A 82 -4.28 43.75 -33.06
C GLY A 82 -3.80 42.48 -32.34
N SER A 83 -4.60 42.01 -31.37
CA SER A 83 -4.37 40.75 -30.66
C SER A 83 -5.01 39.59 -31.40
N THR A 84 -4.17 38.77 -32.01
CA THR A 84 -4.35 37.32 -32.07
C THR A 84 -4.68 36.80 -30.67
N THR A 85 -5.70 35.95 -30.55
CA THR A 85 -6.10 35.34 -29.27
C THR A 85 -5.06 34.30 -28.86
N THR A 86 -4.09 34.74 -28.08
CA THR A 86 -3.24 33.90 -27.23
C THR A 86 -4.13 33.10 -26.27
N PRO A 87 -3.91 31.79 -26.06
CA PRO A 87 -4.59 31.06 -25.00
C PRO A 87 -4.31 31.76 -23.66
N GLY A 88 -5.36 32.25 -23.00
CA GLY A 88 -5.23 33.00 -21.75
C GLY A 88 -4.46 32.17 -20.71
N THR A 89 -3.44 32.79 -20.12
CA THR A 89 -2.70 32.26 -18.97
C THR A 89 -3.70 31.77 -17.92
N PRO A 90 -3.60 30.53 -17.40
CA PRO A 90 -4.52 30.02 -16.40
C PRO A 90 -4.57 30.99 -15.22
N ALA A 91 -5.77 31.47 -14.88
CA ALA A 91 -5.97 32.39 -13.78
C ALA A 91 -5.39 31.78 -12.49
N LYS A 92 -4.62 32.58 -11.74
CA LYS A 92 -4.13 32.21 -10.41
C LYS A 92 -5.35 31.74 -9.59
N PRO A 93 -5.28 30.60 -8.89
CA PRO A 93 -6.39 30.14 -8.06
C PRO A 93 -6.69 31.19 -7.00
N GLU A 94 -7.90 31.77 -7.09
CA GLU A 94 -8.41 32.78 -6.18
C GLU A 94 -9.30 32.13 -5.12
N ILE A 95 -9.39 32.77 -3.96
CA ILE A 95 -10.39 32.43 -2.94
C ILE A 95 -11.77 32.59 -3.57
N SER A 96 -12.65 31.61 -3.36
CA SER A 96 -14.02 31.64 -3.90
C SER A 96 -14.71 32.97 -3.57
N LYS A 97 -15.33 33.60 -4.57
CA LYS A 97 -16.16 34.80 -4.37
C LYS A 97 -17.31 34.56 -3.38
N GLU A 98 -17.73 33.31 -3.24
CA GLU A 98 -18.78 32.87 -2.31
C GLU A 98 -18.25 32.40 -0.95
N PHE A 99 -16.95 32.58 -0.65
CA PHE A 99 -16.35 32.09 0.60
C PHE A 99 -17.08 32.58 1.85
N SER A 100 -17.64 33.79 1.83
CA SER A 100 -18.44 34.33 2.93
C SER A 100 -19.65 33.47 3.29
N THR A 101 -20.18 32.67 2.36
CA THR A 101 -21.32 31.76 2.58
C THR A 101 -20.92 30.40 3.12
N PHE A 102 -19.63 30.06 3.12
CA PHE A 102 -19.17 28.70 3.46
C PHE A 102 -19.41 28.36 4.93
N LYS A 103 -19.29 29.34 5.82
CA LYS A 103 -19.60 29.18 7.23
C LYS A 103 -21.05 28.70 7.43
N ASP A 104 -22.01 29.42 6.88
CA ASP A 104 -23.44 29.11 7.03
C ASP A 104 -23.79 27.76 6.38
N LYS A 105 -23.20 27.47 5.21
CA LYS A 105 -23.34 26.17 4.52
C LYS A 105 -22.83 25.02 5.38
N ALA A 106 -21.64 25.15 5.99
CA ALA A 106 -21.08 24.13 6.87
C ALA A 106 -21.91 23.96 8.14
N GLU A 107 -22.31 25.06 8.81
CA GLU A 107 -23.13 25.00 10.01
C GLU A 107 -24.46 24.29 9.76
N LYS A 108 -25.15 24.65 8.66
CA LYS A 108 -26.38 23.99 8.23
C LYS A 108 -26.16 22.49 7.98
N LYS A 109 -25.15 22.13 7.18
CA LYS A 109 -24.91 20.72 6.83
C LYS A 109 -24.48 19.88 8.02
N ILE A 110 -23.67 20.44 8.91
CA ILE A 110 -23.26 19.79 10.16
C ILE A 110 -24.49 19.54 11.02
N LYS A 111 -25.38 20.52 11.19
CA LYS A 111 -26.62 20.34 11.95
C LYS A 111 -27.51 19.23 11.36
N GLU A 112 -27.75 19.25 10.04
CA GLU A 112 -28.50 18.19 9.36
C GLU A 112 -27.85 16.80 9.53
N THR A 113 -26.52 16.76 9.59
CA THR A 113 -25.77 15.51 9.80
C THR A 113 -25.89 15.03 11.23
N LEU A 114 -25.81 15.93 12.22
CA LEU A 114 -25.99 15.62 13.65
C LEU A 114 -27.37 15.02 13.92
N GLU A 115 -28.43 15.59 13.35
CA GLU A 115 -29.79 15.04 13.48
C GLU A 115 -29.87 13.59 12.95
N LYS A 116 -29.23 13.30 11.82
CA LYS A 116 -29.16 11.94 11.24
C LYS A 116 -28.29 11.01 12.07
N VAL A 117 -27.16 11.51 12.58
CA VAL A 117 -26.23 10.77 13.43
C VAL A 117 -26.93 10.34 14.71
N GLN A 118 -27.62 11.25 15.40
CA GLN A 118 -28.32 10.92 16.63
C GLN A 118 -29.39 9.85 16.38
N LYS A 119 -30.25 10.06 15.37
CA LYS A 119 -31.29 9.08 15.00
C LYS A 119 -30.68 7.70 14.72
N ARG A 120 -29.64 7.65 13.89
CA ARG A 120 -29.00 6.40 13.49
C ARG A 120 -28.24 5.74 14.64
N ALA A 121 -27.64 6.52 15.53
CA ALA A 121 -27.01 6.01 16.74
C ALA A 121 -28.04 5.31 17.64
N THR A 122 -29.18 5.95 17.90
CA THR A 122 -30.28 5.34 18.67
C THR A 122 -30.78 4.05 18.02
N GLU A 123 -30.97 4.04 16.69
CA GLU A 123 -31.36 2.83 15.95
C GLU A 123 -30.34 1.69 16.10
N ILE A 124 -29.04 1.99 15.97
CA ILE A 124 -27.97 1.00 16.14
C ILE A 124 -27.99 0.44 17.57
N ILE A 125 -28.13 1.30 18.57
CA ILE A 125 -28.15 0.91 19.98
C ILE A 125 -29.37 0.02 20.27
N ASP A 126 -30.56 0.41 19.81
CA ASP A 126 -31.79 -0.37 20.00
C ASP A 126 -31.72 -1.73 19.31
N GLN A 127 -31.12 -1.81 18.12
CA GLN A 127 -30.88 -3.08 17.44
C GLN A 127 -29.90 -3.98 18.20
N GLU A 128 -28.82 -3.43 18.77
CA GLU A 128 -27.86 -4.21 19.56
C GLU A 128 -28.45 -4.65 20.91
N ILE A 129 -29.31 -3.83 21.53
CA ILE A 129 -30.07 -4.21 22.75
C ILE A 129 -31.06 -5.33 22.42
N ALA A 130 -31.78 -5.25 21.31
CA ALA A 130 -32.78 -6.25 20.92
C ALA A 130 -32.18 -7.64 20.62
N LYS A 131 -30.89 -7.72 20.30
CA LYS A 131 -30.16 -8.99 20.13
C LYS A 131 -29.85 -9.69 21.45
N LEU A 132 -29.96 -9.00 22.59
CA LEU A 132 -29.66 -9.58 23.89
C LEU A 132 -30.83 -10.42 24.38
N LYS A 133 -30.55 -11.66 24.81
CA LYS A 133 -31.51 -12.49 25.54
C LYS A 133 -31.89 -11.80 26.87
N LYS A 134 -33.08 -12.10 27.40
CA LYS A 134 -33.42 -11.58 28.72
C LYS A 134 -32.51 -12.24 29.74
N LEU A 135 -32.04 -11.48 30.74
CA LEU A 135 -31.22 -12.02 31.83
C LEU A 135 -31.96 -13.07 32.66
N SER A 136 -33.29 -13.16 32.53
CA SER A 136 -34.15 -14.21 33.13
C SER A 136 -34.11 -15.55 32.39
N ASP A 137 -33.57 -15.59 31.17
CA ASP A 137 -33.52 -16.81 30.37
C ASP A 137 -32.33 -17.67 30.85
N SER A 138 -32.58 -18.93 31.23
CA SER A 138 -31.53 -19.80 31.78
C SER A 138 -30.39 -20.03 30.78
N THR A 139 -29.19 -19.54 31.10
CA THR A 139 -27.95 -19.86 30.38
C THR A 139 -27.12 -20.88 31.16
N GLU A 140 -26.72 -21.98 30.51
CA GLU A 140 -25.89 -23.05 31.13
C GLU A 140 -24.45 -22.62 31.44
N LYS A 141 -23.99 -21.48 30.90
CA LYS A 141 -22.61 -20.97 31.07
C LYS A 141 -22.61 -19.59 31.74
N SER A 142 -21.99 -19.51 32.91
CA SER A 142 -21.84 -18.28 33.70
C SER A 142 -21.11 -17.15 32.95
N GLU A 143 -20.11 -17.49 32.13
CA GLU A 143 -19.35 -16.52 31.33
C GLU A 143 -20.22 -15.80 30.29
N GLU A 144 -21.14 -16.52 29.64
CA GLU A 144 -22.07 -15.94 28.66
C GLU A 144 -23.07 -14.99 29.34
N TYR A 145 -23.51 -15.33 30.55
CA TYR A 145 -24.36 -14.47 31.37
C TYR A 145 -23.67 -13.14 31.71
N PHE A 146 -22.44 -13.18 32.22
CA PHE A 146 -21.70 -11.95 32.58
C PHE A 146 -21.38 -11.09 31.35
N LYS A 147 -21.04 -11.71 30.21
CA LYS A 147 -20.82 -10.96 28.96
C LYS A 147 -22.09 -10.26 28.49
N ASN A 148 -23.24 -10.94 28.53
CA ASN A 148 -24.53 -10.35 28.18
C ASN A 148 -24.92 -9.21 29.14
N LEU A 149 -24.64 -9.35 30.44
CA LEU A 149 -24.85 -8.31 31.43
C LEU A 149 -23.98 -7.08 31.16
N GLN A 150 -22.67 -7.26 30.95
CA GLN A 150 -21.73 -6.18 30.58
C GLN A 150 -22.23 -5.42 29.34
N LYS A 151 -22.63 -6.16 28.30
CA LYS A 151 -23.17 -5.60 27.06
C LYS A 151 -24.46 -4.82 27.30
N LYS A 152 -25.39 -5.35 28.09
CA LYS A 152 -26.65 -4.67 28.43
C LYS A 152 -26.40 -3.37 29.20
N VAL A 153 -25.47 -3.38 30.16
CA VAL A 153 -25.08 -2.20 30.94
C VAL A 153 -24.51 -1.11 30.05
N TYR A 154 -23.49 -1.45 29.28
CA TYR A 154 -22.84 -0.50 28.41
C TYR A 154 -23.83 0.11 27.39
N LEU A 155 -24.64 -0.73 26.72
CA LEU A 155 -25.60 -0.24 25.73
C LEU A 155 -26.72 0.61 26.35
N THR A 156 -27.12 0.34 27.59
CA THR A 156 -28.10 1.17 28.31
C THR A 156 -27.53 2.55 28.63
N GLU A 157 -26.29 2.62 29.10
CA GLU A 157 -25.60 3.89 29.34
C GLU A 157 -25.30 4.64 28.03
N LEU A 158 -24.97 3.92 26.97
CA LEU A 158 -24.82 4.49 25.63
C LEU A 158 -26.15 5.06 25.11
N LYS A 159 -27.28 4.39 25.36
CA LYS A 159 -28.62 4.93 25.05
C LYS A 159 -28.92 6.20 25.82
N LYS A 160 -28.58 6.25 27.12
CA LYS A 160 -28.70 7.48 27.93
C LYS A 160 -27.81 8.60 27.39
N HIS A 161 -26.59 8.27 26.96
CA HIS A 161 -25.67 9.21 26.34
C HIS A 161 -26.33 9.89 25.12
N PHE A 162 -27.06 9.18 24.27
CA PHE A 162 -27.71 9.79 23.10
C PHE A 162 -29.16 10.29 23.32
N SER A 163 -29.65 10.31 24.56
CA SER A 163 -31.08 10.57 24.87
C SER A 163 -31.50 12.03 24.74
N ASN A 164 -30.61 12.99 25.03
CA ASN A 164 -30.92 14.42 24.97
C ASN A 164 -30.61 15.00 23.58
N LYS A 165 -31.62 15.03 22.70
CA LYS A 165 -31.49 15.56 21.33
C LYS A 165 -31.07 17.03 21.29
N GLU A 166 -31.71 17.87 22.09
CA GLU A 166 -31.49 19.31 22.04
C GLU A 166 -30.08 19.70 22.48
N GLU A 167 -29.52 18.99 23.45
CA GLU A 167 -28.14 19.20 23.90
C GLU A 167 -27.13 18.63 22.91
N PHE A 168 -27.43 17.49 22.28
CA PHE A 168 -26.60 16.91 21.21
C PHE A 168 -26.40 17.87 20.02
N ASP A 169 -27.49 18.53 19.60
CA ASP A 169 -27.44 19.47 18.49
C ASP A 169 -26.71 20.78 18.85
N LYS A 170 -26.75 21.19 20.13
CA LYS A 170 -26.11 22.43 20.62
C LYS A 170 -24.62 22.25 20.92
N ASP A 171 -24.23 21.13 21.53
CA ASP A 171 -22.85 20.87 21.96
C ASP A 171 -22.44 19.41 21.68
N PRO A 172 -22.17 19.06 20.41
CA PRO A 172 -21.80 17.69 20.02
C PRO A 172 -20.47 17.22 20.66
N SER A 173 -19.61 18.15 21.08
CA SER A 173 -18.34 17.84 21.78
C SER A 173 -18.58 17.22 23.16
N LYS A 174 -19.72 17.48 23.82
CA LYS A 174 -20.10 16.74 25.05
C LYS A 174 -20.26 15.24 24.82
N TYR A 175 -20.61 14.86 23.59
CA TYR A 175 -20.83 13.49 23.17
C TYR A 175 -19.62 12.87 22.45
N GLY A 176 -18.49 13.58 22.44
CA GLY A 176 -17.24 13.12 21.81
C GLY A 176 -17.14 13.45 20.31
N PHE A 177 -18.03 14.26 19.74
CA PHE A 177 -17.98 14.66 18.34
C PHE A 177 -17.30 16.02 18.17
N ASP A 178 -15.97 16.02 18.25
CA ASP A 178 -15.15 17.21 18.05
C ASP A 178 -14.90 17.52 16.56
N ILE A 179 -15.89 18.15 15.91
CA ILE A 179 -15.86 18.45 14.47
C ILE A 179 -14.92 19.63 14.20
N THR A 180 -13.80 19.37 13.52
CA THR A 180 -12.75 20.37 13.26
C THR A 180 -12.56 20.62 11.75
N PHE A 181 -12.39 19.56 10.96
CA PHE A 181 -12.04 19.67 9.54
C PHE A 181 -12.97 20.57 8.70
N PRO A 182 -14.29 20.33 8.62
CA PRO A 182 -15.17 21.18 7.81
C PRO A 182 -15.22 22.61 8.35
N LYS A 183 -15.05 22.82 9.67
CA LYS A 183 -15.01 24.17 10.26
C LYS A 183 -13.76 24.94 9.83
N VAL A 184 -12.60 24.31 9.74
CA VAL A 184 -11.38 24.95 9.22
C VAL A 184 -11.60 25.45 7.80
N ILE A 185 -12.10 24.57 6.91
CA ILE A 185 -12.29 24.90 5.50
C ILE A 185 -13.38 25.96 5.30
N ALA A 186 -14.37 26.03 6.19
CA ALA A 186 -15.46 26.99 6.10
C ALA A 186 -15.11 28.39 6.61
N ASN A 187 -14.29 28.49 7.67
CA ASN A 187 -14.08 29.73 8.42
C ASN A 187 -12.77 30.44 8.07
N ASP A 188 -11.75 29.70 7.62
CA ASP A 188 -10.41 30.25 7.47
C ASP A 188 -10.08 30.46 5.98
N LYS A 189 -9.98 31.73 5.57
CA LYS A 189 -9.53 32.12 4.21
C LYS A 189 -8.09 31.69 3.92
N ASN A 190 -7.30 31.53 4.99
CA ASN A 190 -5.94 31.03 4.95
C ASN A 190 -5.83 29.87 5.93
N VAL A 191 -5.27 28.74 5.48
CA VAL A 191 -5.03 27.56 6.32
C VAL A 191 -3.54 27.29 6.44
N ASP A 192 -3.12 26.71 7.56
CA ASP A 192 -1.77 26.15 7.73
C ASP A 192 -1.82 24.61 7.64
N THR A 193 -0.66 23.97 7.59
CA THR A 193 -0.50 22.53 7.68
C THR A 193 0.16 22.14 8.99
N ALA A 194 -0.26 21.01 9.58
CA ALA A 194 0.35 20.47 10.78
C ALA A 194 0.61 18.96 10.65
N ILE A 195 1.56 18.48 11.45
CA ILE A 195 1.73 17.08 11.80
C ILE A 195 1.02 16.86 13.13
N ILE A 196 0.10 15.90 13.19
CA ILE A 196 -0.65 15.57 14.40
C ILE A 196 -0.34 14.14 14.80
N LYS A 197 0.21 13.97 16.01
CA LYS A 197 0.39 12.67 16.64
C LYS A 197 -0.78 12.44 17.58
N PHE A 198 -1.52 11.36 17.37
CA PHE A 198 -2.71 11.04 18.17
C PHE A 198 -2.89 9.53 18.26
N ASN A 199 -3.01 8.99 19.48
CA ASN A 199 -3.20 7.56 19.75
C ASN A 199 -2.18 6.67 19.02
N GLY A 200 -0.90 7.07 19.02
CA GLY A 200 0.19 6.32 18.39
C GLY A 200 0.20 6.34 16.86
N LYS A 201 -0.70 7.09 16.21
CA LYS A 201 -0.69 7.36 14.77
C LYS A 201 -0.16 8.76 14.49
N THR A 202 0.52 8.92 13.35
CA THR A 202 0.98 10.22 12.86
C THR A 202 0.18 10.61 11.62
N TYR A 203 -0.44 11.78 11.68
CA TYR A 203 -1.22 12.39 10.63
C TYR A 203 -0.44 13.56 10.03
N ASN A 204 -0.24 13.56 8.71
CA ASN A 204 0.58 14.54 8.02
C ASN A 204 -0.29 15.48 7.17
N ASN A 205 0.19 16.71 6.96
CA ASN A 205 -0.45 17.71 6.10
C ASN A 205 -1.89 18.07 6.50
N ILE A 206 -2.21 17.98 7.79
CA ILE A 206 -3.53 18.31 8.33
C ILE A 206 -3.77 19.81 8.19
N LYS A 207 -4.87 20.19 7.55
CA LYS A 207 -5.29 21.58 7.40
C LYS A 207 -5.83 22.07 8.74
N ILE A 208 -5.22 23.14 9.24
CA ILE A 208 -5.57 23.76 10.52
C ILE A 208 -5.73 25.27 10.34
N SER A 209 -6.46 25.90 11.26
CA SER A 209 -6.45 27.35 11.36
C SER A 209 -5.05 27.80 11.83
N PRO A 210 -4.44 28.78 11.15
CA PRO A 210 -3.15 29.32 11.60
C PRO A 210 -3.28 30.02 12.95
N ASP A 211 -4.41 30.70 13.17
CA ASP A 211 -4.56 31.70 14.23
C ASP A 211 -5.66 31.33 15.26
N ASN A 212 -6.32 30.17 15.12
CA ASN A 212 -7.41 29.74 16.02
C ASN A 212 -7.24 28.32 16.57
N ASN A 213 -7.06 28.21 17.89
CA ASN A 213 -6.84 26.94 18.61
C ASN A 213 -8.08 26.04 18.69
N ASP A 214 -9.25 26.55 18.32
CA ASP A 214 -10.50 25.78 18.27
C ASP A 214 -10.62 25.01 16.95
N ARG A 215 -9.76 25.34 15.99
CA ARG A 215 -9.74 24.81 14.63
C ARG A 215 -8.36 24.29 14.24
N ASP A 216 -7.55 23.90 15.21
CA ASP A 216 -6.21 23.33 14.97
C ASP A 216 -5.96 21.99 15.69
N TYR A 217 -7.02 21.39 16.23
CA TYR A 217 -7.01 20.16 17.04
C TYR A 217 -6.25 20.24 18.38
N SER A 218 -5.66 21.38 18.75
CA SER A 218 -4.90 21.52 20.00
C SER A 218 -5.75 21.36 21.25
N LYS A 219 -7.07 21.63 21.16
CA LYS A 219 -8.04 21.39 22.24
C LYS A 219 -8.39 19.92 22.45
N VAL A 220 -8.21 19.08 21.42
CA VAL A 220 -8.69 17.69 21.45
C VAL A 220 -7.55 16.67 21.52
N VAL A 221 -6.35 17.05 21.06
CA VAL A 221 -5.11 16.28 21.18
C VAL A 221 -4.26 16.85 22.32
N SER A 222 -4.12 16.10 23.40
CA SER A 222 -3.33 16.50 24.57
C SER A 222 -1.83 16.59 24.25
N LYS A 223 -1.15 17.65 24.72
CA LYS A 223 0.32 17.77 24.66
C LYS A 223 1.00 16.94 25.74
N ASN A 224 0.89 15.62 25.63
CA ASN A 224 1.67 14.68 26.44
C ASN A 224 2.69 14.08 25.48
N GLY A 225 3.98 13.97 25.82
CA GLY A 225 5.10 13.75 24.86
C GLY A 225 5.03 12.66 23.79
N LYS A 226 3.96 11.84 23.71
CA LYS A 226 3.62 10.92 22.61
C LYS A 226 2.62 11.50 21.59
N ASP A 227 1.73 12.39 22.01
CA ASP A 227 0.67 13.02 21.20
C ASP A 227 0.88 14.54 21.15
N GLY A 228 0.46 15.19 20.06
CA GLY A 228 0.61 16.62 19.91
C GLY A 228 0.34 17.14 18.50
N VAL A 229 0.26 18.47 18.40
CA VAL A 229 0.09 19.21 17.14
C VAL A 229 1.35 20.02 16.88
N GLU A 230 2.03 19.72 15.78
CA GLU A 230 3.23 20.42 15.30
C GLU A 230 2.86 21.21 14.04
N LYS A 231 2.78 22.54 14.17
CA LYS A 231 2.41 23.44 13.06
C LYS A 231 3.61 23.68 12.14
N ASN A 232 3.40 23.63 10.83
CA ASN A 232 4.44 23.87 9.84
C ASN A 232 4.67 25.36 9.56
N ASN A 233 3.79 26.26 10.04
CA ASN A 233 3.86 27.71 9.85
C ASN A 233 3.92 28.13 8.37
N LYS A 234 3.28 27.37 7.48
CA LYS A 234 3.19 27.61 6.03
C LYS A 234 1.74 27.89 5.66
N LYS A 235 1.33 29.16 5.82
CA LYS A 235 -0.01 29.63 5.43
C LYS A 235 -0.20 29.48 3.91
N GLN A 236 -1.35 28.97 3.50
CA GLN A 236 -1.80 28.89 2.11
C GLN A 236 -3.24 29.39 1.98
N ASP A 237 -3.60 29.94 0.82
CA ASP A 237 -4.98 30.38 0.54
C ASP A 237 -5.94 29.18 0.45
N ASN A 238 -7.13 29.35 1.02
CA ASN A 238 -8.23 28.41 0.90
C ASN A 238 -8.95 28.64 -0.43
N VAL A 239 -8.46 27.97 -1.47
CA VAL A 239 -8.90 28.11 -2.86
C VAL A 239 -9.98 27.10 -3.27
N ILE A 240 -10.72 26.54 -2.29
CA ILE A 240 -11.82 25.63 -2.60
C ILE A 240 -12.98 26.39 -3.27
N THR A 241 -13.53 25.83 -4.35
CA THR A 241 -14.71 26.41 -5.02
C THR A 241 -15.99 26.06 -4.25
N SER A 242 -17.04 26.88 -4.40
CA SER A 242 -18.33 26.67 -3.72
C SER A 242 -18.92 25.28 -3.97
N HIS A 243 -18.92 24.84 -5.23
CA HIS A 243 -19.39 23.49 -5.58
C HIS A 243 -18.58 22.38 -4.91
N ARG A 244 -17.24 22.48 -4.89
CA ARG A 244 -16.39 21.47 -4.25
C ARG A 244 -16.53 21.48 -2.73
N PHE A 245 -16.81 22.64 -2.16
CA PHE A 245 -17.11 22.76 -0.74
C PHE A 245 -18.44 22.05 -0.40
N ASP A 246 -19.49 22.21 -1.21
CA ASP A 246 -20.74 21.47 -1.03
C ASP A 246 -20.51 19.95 -1.13
N VAL A 247 -19.74 19.49 -2.12
CA VAL A 247 -19.35 18.06 -2.27
C VAL A 247 -18.53 17.55 -1.08
N LEU A 248 -17.60 18.35 -0.55
CA LEU A 248 -16.84 18.02 0.64
C LEU A 248 -17.76 17.79 1.83
N LEU A 249 -18.71 18.69 2.06
CA LEU A 249 -19.65 18.59 3.17
C LEU A 249 -20.56 17.37 3.03
N ASP A 250 -21.02 17.06 1.82
CA ASP A 250 -21.81 15.85 1.52
C ASP A 250 -21.02 14.56 1.75
N SER A 251 -19.79 14.49 1.24
CA SER A 251 -18.90 13.33 1.40
C SER A 251 -18.53 13.09 2.86
N TYR A 252 -18.18 14.16 3.59
CA TYR A 252 -17.91 14.09 5.02
C TYR A 252 -19.12 13.55 5.80
N SER A 253 -20.32 14.06 5.51
CA SER A 253 -21.59 13.62 6.13
C SER A 253 -21.87 12.15 5.87
N GLN A 254 -21.75 11.69 4.62
CA GLN A 254 -21.97 10.29 4.24
C GLN A 254 -20.94 9.35 4.88
N SER A 255 -19.66 9.75 4.88
CA SER A 255 -18.55 9.00 5.49
C SER A 255 -18.73 8.85 7.00
N TRP A 256 -19.16 9.91 7.68
CA TRP A 256 -19.48 9.87 9.11
C TRP A 256 -20.64 8.90 9.37
N LEU A 257 -21.75 9.02 8.66
CA LEU A 257 -22.91 8.12 8.82
C LEU A 257 -22.55 6.66 8.51
N GLY A 258 -21.71 6.42 7.50
CA GLY A 258 -21.25 5.08 7.12
C GLY A 258 -20.37 4.41 8.18
N LYS A 259 -19.54 5.19 8.88
CA LYS A 259 -18.67 4.71 9.98
C LYS A 259 -19.27 4.84 11.36
N LEU A 260 -20.52 5.29 11.47
CA LEU A 260 -21.11 5.69 12.74
C LEU A 260 -21.11 4.56 13.77
N LYS A 261 -21.44 3.32 13.36
CA LYS A 261 -21.41 2.14 14.26
C LYS A 261 -20.05 1.98 14.89
N ASP A 262 -18.99 1.95 14.08
CA ASP A 262 -17.62 1.74 14.54
C ASP A 262 -17.10 2.90 15.40
N ILE A 263 -17.64 4.11 15.22
CA ILE A 263 -17.33 5.28 16.04
C ILE A 263 -17.98 5.16 17.42
N ILE A 264 -19.28 4.82 17.49
CA ILE A 264 -20.03 4.86 18.75
C ILE A 264 -19.95 3.56 19.57
N TYR A 265 -19.72 2.41 18.93
CA TYR A 265 -19.74 1.11 19.63
C TYR A 265 -18.95 0.01 18.90
N LYS A 266 -18.01 -0.61 19.63
CA LYS A 266 -17.30 -1.83 19.27
C LYS A 266 -17.32 -2.82 20.41
N GLU A 267 -17.92 -3.97 20.19
CA GLU A 267 -18.14 -4.98 21.23
C GLU A 267 -16.85 -5.43 21.93
N ASP A 268 -15.78 -5.70 21.19
CA ASP A 268 -14.54 -6.24 21.76
C ASP A 268 -13.66 -5.20 22.47
N GLU A 269 -13.91 -3.90 22.25
CA GLU A 269 -13.09 -2.81 22.79
C GLU A 269 -13.81 -2.03 23.90
N ASP A 270 -15.15 -1.99 23.89
CA ASP A 270 -15.93 -1.04 24.68
C ASP A 270 -16.53 -1.58 25.95
N LEU A 271 -16.69 -2.90 26.06
CA LEU A 271 -17.34 -3.50 27.20
C LEU A 271 -16.39 -3.48 28.42
N PRO A 272 -16.79 -2.83 29.54
CA PRO A 272 -16.04 -2.96 30.78
C PRO A 272 -16.16 -4.40 31.31
N GLU A 273 -15.06 -4.94 31.85
CA GLU A 273 -15.02 -6.29 32.39
C GLU A 273 -15.57 -6.34 33.83
N PHE A 274 -16.48 -7.27 34.08
CA PHE A 274 -17.07 -7.50 35.40
C PHE A 274 -16.03 -8.03 36.39
N GLY A 275 -15.95 -7.44 37.58
CA GLY A 275 -14.94 -7.78 38.60
C GLY A 275 -13.59 -7.10 38.39
N LYS A 276 -13.42 -6.32 37.31
CA LYS A 276 -12.20 -5.55 37.03
C LYS A 276 -12.51 -4.06 36.84
N ASP A 277 -13.41 -3.75 35.91
CA ASP A 277 -13.78 -2.39 35.53
C ASP A 277 -15.17 -2.00 36.06
N MET A 278 -16.05 -2.98 36.28
CA MET A 278 -17.39 -2.78 36.84
C MET A 278 -17.75 -3.81 37.91
N PHE A 279 -18.54 -3.39 38.90
CA PHE A 279 -18.85 -4.19 40.09
C PHE A 279 -20.33 -4.06 40.48
N PHE A 280 -20.87 -5.07 41.16
CA PHE A 280 -22.16 -4.92 41.85
C PHE A 280 -21.97 -3.99 43.05
N SER A 281 -22.90 -3.06 43.21
CA SER A 281 -22.95 -2.16 44.36
C SER A 281 -24.20 -2.43 45.18
N GLN A 282 -24.09 -2.32 46.50
CA GLN A 282 -25.18 -2.59 47.42
C GLN A 282 -26.24 -1.48 47.29
N LYS A 283 -27.51 -1.87 47.07
CA LYS A 283 -28.62 -0.92 46.95
C LYS A 283 -28.83 -0.22 48.29
N ASN A 284 -28.43 1.04 48.42
CA ASN A 284 -28.86 1.89 49.53
C ASN A 284 -30.35 2.21 49.34
N GLN A 285 -31.23 1.55 50.11
CA GLN A 285 -32.68 1.71 50.03
C GLN A 285 -33.19 3.10 50.46
N ASN A 286 -32.34 4.01 50.93
CA ASN A 286 -32.72 5.36 51.36
C ASN A 286 -32.52 6.45 50.30
N SER A 287 -32.07 6.11 49.10
CA SER A 287 -31.93 7.08 48.00
C SER A 287 -33.20 7.10 47.16
N SER A 288 -34.26 7.76 47.65
CA SER A 288 -35.37 8.13 46.78
C SER A 288 -34.87 9.03 45.65
N GLU A 289 -35.39 8.76 44.46
CA GLU A 289 -35.16 9.43 43.20
C GLU A 289 -35.23 10.96 43.32
N THR A 290 -34.13 11.65 43.03
CA THR A 290 -34.07 12.74 42.03
C THR A 290 -32.63 13.21 41.86
N SER A 291 -31.90 12.59 40.92
CA SER A 291 -30.80 13.28 40.26
C SER A 291 -31.14 13.37 38.78
N SER A 292 -31.97 14.36 38.48
CA SER A 292 -32.05 14.96 37.14
C SER A 292 -30.63 15.31 36.66
N ASN A 293 -30.24 14.77 35.51
CA ASN A 293 -29.18 15.29 34.62
C ASN A 293 -27.72 15.36 35.11
N GLY A 294 -27.25 14.49 36.02
CA GLY A 294 -25.87 14.56 36.52
C GLY A 294 -25.13 13.22 36.58
N SER A 295 -24.27 12.97 35.58
CA SER A 295 -23.03 12.17 35.62
C SER A 295 -22.79 11.27 36.86
N SER A 296 -23.42 10.10 36.90
CA SER A 296 -23.19 9.09 37.97
C SER A 296 -22.22 8.01 37.50
N ASN A 297 -21.45 7.43 38.44
CA ASN A 297 -20.67 6.21 38.24
C ASN A 297 -21.51 4.93 38.45
N THR A 298 -22.77 5.07 38.89
CA THR A 298 -23.70 3.96 39.11
C THR A 298 -24.82 3.93 38.07
N THR A 299 -25.27 2.73 37.74
CA THR A 299 -26.44 2.50 36.88
C THR A 299 -27.24 1.30 37.37
N SER A 300 -28.56 1.35 37.19
CA SER A 300 -29.46 0.26 37.59
C SER A 300 -29.95 -0.50 36.37
N ILE A 301 -29.76 -1.82 36.36
CA ILE A 301 -30.26 -2.74 35.33
C ILE A 301 -30.90 -3.95 36.00
N ASP A 302 -32.14 -4.26 35.62
CA ASP A 302 -32.89 -5.44 36.04
C ASP A 302 -32.85 -5.70 37.55
N GLY A 303 -32.92 -4.64 38.36
CA GLY A 303 -32.92 -4.72 39.83
C GLY A 303 -31.53 -4.69 40.49
N TYR A 304 -30.44 -4.77 39.73
CA TYR A 304 -29.07 -4.64 40.21
C TYR A 304 -28.56 -3.20 40.10
N THR A 305 -27.76 -2.76 41.06
CA THR A 305 -26.97 -1.52 40.96
C THR A 305 -25.54 -1.88 40.57
N ILE A 306 -25.05 -1.27 39.50
CA ILE A 306 -23.74 -1.56 38.91
C ILE A 306 -22.93 -0.28 38.95
N GLU A 307 -21.73 -0.37 39.50
CA GLU A 307 -20.80 0.74 39.68
C GLU A 307 -19.57 0.56 38.79
N LEU A 308 -19.19 1.64 38.11
CA LEU A 308 -17.95 1.71 37.33
C LEU A 308 -16.77 2.06 38.26
N LYS A 309 -15.62 1.43 38.06
CA LYS A 309 -14.40 1.68 38.83
C LYS A 309 -14.05 3.18 38.84
N LYS A 310 -13.63 3.70 40.00
CA LYS A 310 -13.38 5.13 40.25
C LYS A 310 -12.42 5.80 39.24
N GLU A 311 -11.48 5.06 38.66
CA GLU A 311 -10.53 5.56 37.66
C GLU A 311 -11.21 6.08 36.38
N HIS A 312 -12.41 5.61 36.05
CA HIS A 312 -13.16 6.02 34.87
C HIS A 312 -14.11 7.21 35.12
N LYS A 313 -14.13 7.75 36.35
CA LYS A 313 -15.00 8.85 36.82
C LYS A 313 -16.49 8.55 36.71
N THR A 314 -17.06 8.58 35.51
CA THR A 314 -18.51 8.44 35.25
C THR A 314 -18.75 7.65 33.96
N TRP A 315 -19.95 7.07 33.82
CA TRP A 315 -20.32 6.35 32.59
C TRP A 315 -20.28 7.24 31.35
N GLN A 316 -20.72 8.49 31.50
CA GLN A 316 -20.74 9.46 30.42
C GLN A 316 -19.32 9.84 29.98
N ASP A 317 -18.38 10.02 30.92
CA ASP A 317 -16.97 10.27 30.59
C ASP A 317 -16.31 9.06 29.92
N TYR A 318 -16.61 7.84 30.39
CA TYR A 318 -16.10 6.60 29.81
C TYR A 318 -16.52 6.45 28.35
N ILE A 319 -17.81 6.63 28.07
CA ILE A 319 -18.38 6.57 26.71
C ILE A 319 -17.82 7.70 25.85
N LYS A 320 -17.87 8.95 26.34
CA LYS A 320 -17.38 10.13 25.63
C LYS A 320 -15.94 9.96 25.18
N ASN A 321 -15.05 9.48 26.05
CA ASN A 321 -13.63 9.32 25.71
C ASN A 321 -13.39 8.32 24.57
N LYS A 322 -14.16 7.22 24.54
CA LYS A 322 -14.09 6.22 23.46
C LYS A 322 -14.58 6.78 22.14
N ILE A 323 -15.74 7.45 22.14
CA ILE A 323 -16.30 8.10 20.96
C ILE A 323 -15.36 9.19 20.46
N LYS A 324 -14.87 10.06 21.35
CA LYS A 324 -13.92 11.12 21.04
C LYS A 324 -12.68 10.60 20.33
N ASN A 325 -12.05 9.55 20.86
CA ASN A 325 -10.85 9.00 20.27
C ASN A 325 -11.07 8.49 18.84
N ARG A 326 -12.19 7.82 18.58
CA ARG A 326 -12.52 7.30 17.24
C ARG A 326 -13.00 8.39 16.29
N PHE A 327 -13.70 9.39 16.80
CA PHE A 327 -14.19 10.49 15.99
C PHE A 327 -13.08 11.45 15.58
N VAL A 328 -12.15 11.77 16.48
CA VAL A 328 -10.97 12.58 16.14
C VAL A 328 -10.10 11.85 15.11
N ASP A 329 -9.91 10.54 15.25
CA ASP A 329 -9.25 9.70 14.23
C ASP A 329 -9.96 9.79 12.87
N PHE A 330 -11.30 9.69 12.86
CA PHE A 330 -12.11 9.87 11.65
C PHE A 330 -11.92 11.26 11.02
N ASP A 331 -12.05 12.33 11.80
CA ASP A 331 -11.97 13.72 11.33
C ASP A 331 -10.56 14.03 10.77
N LEU A 332 -9.51 13.56 11.45
CA LEU A 332 -8.12 13.68 10.97
C LEU A 332 -7.90 12.92 9.65
N ASN A 333 -8.51 11.74 9.48
CA ASN A 333 -8.43 11.01 8.21
C ASN A 333 -9.18 11.74 7.08
N GLN A 334 -10.35 12.33 7.35
CA GLN A 334 -11.05 13.16 6.36
C GLN A 334 -10.23 14.40 5.98
N ASN A 335 -9.60 15.04 6.97
CA ASN A 335 -8.74 16.19 6.75
C ASN A 335 -7.48 15.85 5.93
N GLN A 336 -6.79 14.77 6.30
CA GLN A 336 -5.58 14.31 5.62
C GLN A 336 -5.82 13.96 4.15
N SER A 337 -7.00 13.41 3.84
CA SER A 337 -7.38 13.04 2.48
C SER A 337 -7.80 14.24 1.61
N PHE A 338 -8.04 15.40 2.21
CA PHE A 338 -8.45 16.60 1.50
C PHE A 338 -7.27 17.41 0.91
N GLN A 339 -7.43 17.84 -0.35
CA GLN A 339 -6.48 18.67 -1.07
C GLN A 339 -7.20 19.78 -1.86
N PHE A 340 -6.63 20.99 -1.84
CA PHE A 340 -7.04 22.08 -2.73
C PHE A 340 -6.60 21.75 -4.16
N ASN A 341 -7.56 21.49 -5.06
CA ASN A 341 -7.27 21.35 -6.49
C ASN A 341 -7.43 22.71 -7.14
N THR A 342 -6.33 23.20 -7.67
CA THR A 342 -6.25 24.43 -8.42
C THR A 342 -6.30 24.10 -9.90
N GLN A 343 -7.47 23.65 -10.40
CA GLN A 343 -7.81 23.77 -11.82
C GLN A 343 -9.31 23.54 -12.05
N SER A 344 -9.88 24.39 -12.93
CA SER A 344 -11.16 24.19 -13.59
C SER A 344 -11.07 22.94 -14.46
N SER A 345 -11.83 21.90 -14.14
CA SER A 345 -12.16 20.83 -15.09
C SER A 345 -13.67 20.85 -15.34
N ASN A 346 -14.05 21.11 -16.59
CA ASN A 346 -15.32 20.63 -17.09
C ASN A 346 -15.22 19.10 -17.12
N SER A 347 -15.80 18.43 -16.13
CA SER A 347 -15.92 16.97 -16.12
C SER A 347 -17.29 16.60 -15.60
N SER A 348 -18.02 15.87 -16.43
CA SER A 348 -19.30 15.22 -16.17
C SER A 348 -19.32 14.46 -14.84
N LYS A 349 -20.51 14.47 -14.22
CA LYS A 349 -20.97 13.74 -13.02
C LYS A 349 -20.08 12.53 -12.63
N PRO A 350 -19.51 12.51 -11.41
CA PRO A 350 -18.89 11.30 -10.87
C PRO A 350 -19.98 10.30 -10.47
N THR A 351 -19.93 9.11 -11.05
CA THR A 351 -20.57 7.92 -10.47
C THR A 351 -19.64 7.39 -9.37
N PRO A 352 -20.16 7.06 -8.17
CA PRO A 352 -19.35 6.53 -7.06
C PRO A 352 -18.60 5.24 -7.46
N PRO A 353 -17.45 4.95 -6.83
CA PRO A 353 -16.80 3.66 -6.99
C PRO A 353 -17.76 2.55 -6.57
N ASN A 354 -17.99 1.59 -7.46
CA ASN A 354 -18.79 0.42 -7.17
C ASN A 354 -18.00 -0.46 -6.19
N ILE A 355 -18.36 -0.43 -4.92
CA ILE A 355 -17.91 -1.44 -3.94
C ILE A 355 -18.40 -2.79 -4.47
N PRO A 356 -17.56 -3.84 -4.58
CA PRO A 356 -18.02 -5.15 -5.02
C PRO A 356 -19.13 -5.63 -4.09
N ASP A 357 -20.30 -5.86 -4.65
CA ASP A 357 -21.37 -6.56 -3.97
C ASP A 357 -20.91 -8.02 -3.80
N LEU A 358 -20.54 -8.38 -2.57
CA LEU A 358 -20.16 -9.75 -2.18
C LEU A 358 -21.29 -10.77 -2.41
N ASN A 359 -22.51 -10.32 -2.71
CA ASN A 359 -23.68 -11.16 -3.01
C ASN A 359 -24.03 -11.23 -4.50
N LYS A 360 -23.26 -10.61 -5.40
CA LYS A 360 -23.46 -10.77 -6.85
C LYS A 360 -22.72 -11.98 -7.39
N LYS A 361 -23.40 -12.72 -8.28
CA LYS A 361 -22.86 -13.83 -9.05
C LYS A 361 -21.50 -13.46 -9.68
N PRO A 362 -20.61 -14.45 -9.92
CA PRO A 362 -19.33 -14.24 -10.58
C PRO A 362 -19.53 -13.42 -11.86
N LEU A 363 -18.77 -12.32 -11.96
CA LEU A 363 -18.87 -11.40 -13.08
C LEU A 363 -18.32 -12.05 -14.37
N ASP A 364 -18.95 -11.70 -15.49
CA ASP A 364 -18.53 -12.10 -16.82
C ASP A 364 -17.09 -11.60 -17.08
N PRO A 365 -16.13 -12.49 -17.41
CA PRO A 365 -14.75 -12.14 -17.70
C PRO A 365 -14.58 -11.28 -18.97
N THR A 366 -15.65 -10.89 -19.65
CA THR A 366 -15.60 -10.00 -20.83
C THR A 366 -16.10 -8.57 -20.58
N GLU A 367 -16.65 -8.29 -19.39
CA GLU A 367 -17.25 -6.98 -19.11
C GLU A 367 -16.16 -5.92 -18.81
N LYS A 368 -15.94 -4.99 -19.75
CA LYS A 368 -15.08 -3.82 -19.54
C LYS A 368 -15.82 -2.81 -18.66
N ARG A 369 -15.34 -2.59 -17.44
CA ARG A 369 -15.79 -1.47 -16.61
C ARG A 369 -14.89 -0.25 -16.79
N ASP A 370 -15.54 0.88 -17.00
CA ASP A 370 -14.88 2.18 -16.99
C ASP A 370 -14.59 2.59 -15.54
N GLN A 371 -13.32 2.78 -15.19
CA GLN A 371 -12.97 3.45 -13.95
C GLN A 371 -12.82 4.95 -14.22
N ASN A 372 -13.60 5.77 -13.51
CA ASN A 372 -13.37 7.21 -13.42
C ASN A 372 -12.01 7.49 -12.74
N SER A 373 -10.96 7.57 -13.55
CA SER A 373 -9.60 7.97 -13.18
C SER A 373 -9.44 9.41 -12.71
N VAL A 374 -10.51 10.22 -12.80
CA VAL A 374 -10.46 11.67 -12.61
C VAL A 374 -10.15 12.01 -11.14
N GLU A 375 -10.58 11.19 -10.17
CA GLU A 375 -10.27 11.40 -8.75
C GLU A 375 -8.80 11.14 -8.36
N TYR A 376 -8.06 10.34 -9.14
CA TYR A 376 -6.70 9.92 -8.74
C TYR A 376 -5.60 10.88 -9.18
N ALA A 377 -5.76 11.57 -10.32
CA ALA A 377 -4.82 12.63 -10.71
C ALA A 377 -4.73 13.75 -9.65
N GLU A 378 -5.83 13.97 -8.92
CA GLU A 378 -5.97 14.97 -7.85
C GLU A 378 -5.21 14.60 -6.56
N GLN A 379 -5.02 13.30 -6.29
CA GLN A 379 -4.34 12.77 -5.09
C GLN A 379 -2.83 12.54 -5.29
N LEU A 380 -2.32 12.70 -6.52
CA LEU A 380 -0.90 12.52 -6.82
C LEU A 380 -0.03 13.54 -6.07
N PRO A 381 1.16 13.11 -5.59
CA PRO A 381 2.10 14.00 -4.91
C PRO A 381 2.59 15.10 -5.86
N ARG A 382 2.79 16.31 -5.31
CA ARG A 382 3.44 17.41 -6.03
C ARG A 382 4.94 17.20 -5.97
N LEU A 383 5.49 16.51 -6.98
CA LEU A 383 6.91 16.18 -7.03
C LEU A 383 7.76 17.42 -7.35
N LYS A 384 8.98 17.47 -6.81
CA LYS A 384 9.91 18.55 -7.13
C LYS A 384 10.61 18.25 -8.46
N PRO A 385 10.65 19.20 -9.41
CA PRO A 385 11.47 19.05 -10.60
C PRO A 385 12.94 19.13 -10.19
N ILE A 386 13.74 18.20 -10.69
CA ILE A 386 15.17 18.13 -10.46
C ILE A 386 15.85 18.33 -11.81
N LEU A 387 16.82 19.24 -11.88
CA LEU A 387 17.63 19.41 -13.10
C LEU A 387 18.29 18.08 -13.45
N LYS A 388 18.38 17.72 -14.72
CA LYS A 388 19.24 16.62 -15.14
C LYS A 388 20.70 16.99 -14.93
N TRP A 389 21.55 15.98 -14.81
CA TRP A 389 22.97 16.18 -14.52
C TRP A 389 23.68 17.14 -15.49
N GLN A 390 23.28 17.13 -16.77
CA GLN A 390 23.81 18.01 -17.83
C GLN A 390 23.52 19.49 -17.62
N TYR A 391 22.60 19.81 -16.72
CA TYR A 391 22.12 21.17 -16.44
C TYR A 391 22.28 21.52 -14.95
N ALA A 392 22.83 20.61 -14.13
CA ALA A 392 22.74 20.72 -12.68
C ALA A 392 23.62 21.84 -12.09
N ASP A 393 24.79 22.08 -12.69
CA ASP A 393 25.76 23.12 -12.31
C ASP A 393 25.42 24.50 -12.87
N HIS A 394 24.38 24.61 -13.70
CA HIS A 394 24.00 25.88 -14.30
C HIS A 394 23.21 26.76 -13.32
N ALA A 395 23.50 28.06 -13.36
CA ALA A 395 22.76 29.09 -12.64
C ALA A 395 21.31 29.22 -13.16
N GLU A 396 20.41 29.68 -12.29
CA GLU A 396 18.98 29.85 -12.57
C GLU A 396 18.71 30.64 -13.87
N GLY A 397 19.42 31.75 -14.08
CA GLY A 397 19.24 32.58 -15.28
C GLY A 397 19.55 31.85 -16.58
N SER A 398 20.56 30.98 -16.57
CA SER A 398 20.96 30.16 -17.73
C SER A 398 19.91 29.09 -18.02
N ILE A 399 19.40 28.42 -16.98
CA ILE A 399 18.33 27.43 -17.11
C ILE A 399 17.06 28.09 -17.66
N LYS A 400 16.68 29.25 -17.13
CA LYS A 400 15.49 29.97 -17.60
C LYS A 400 15.60 30.38 -19.07
N SER A 401 16.73 30.97 -19.45
CA SER A 401 16.97 31.34 -20.85
C SER A 401 16.92 30.13 -21.78
N SER A 402 17.59 29.04 -21.39
CA SER A 402 17.64 27.81 -22.18
C SER A 402 16.27 27.13 -22.27
N PHE A 403 15.51 27.08 -21.18
CA PHE A 403 14.19 26.46 -21.13
C PHE A 403 13.18 27.23 -21.99
N ASN A 404 13.17 28.56 -21.90
CA ASN A 404 12.26 29.42 -22.67
C ASN A 404 12.64 29.52 -24.15
N SER A 405 13.91 29.26 -24.50
CA SER A 405 14.39 29.23 -25.88
C SER A 405 14.19 27.86 -26.56
N ALA A 406 13.92 26.81 -25.79
CA ALA A 406 13.67 25.48 -26.32
C ALA A 406 12.19 25.34 -26.72
N ASN A 407 11.91 24.98 -27.98
CA ASN A 407 10.58 24.53 -28.36
C ASN A 407 10.14 23.35 -27.48
N GLU A 408 8.88 23.35 -27.03
CA GLU A 408 8.30 22.57 -25.92
C GLU A 408 8.59 21.05 -25.83
N GLU A 409 9.23 20.40 -26.81
CA GLU A 409 9.30 18.93 -26.87
C GLU A 409 10.66 18.25 -27.10
N LYS A 410 11.81 18.94 -27.18
CA LYS A 410 13.06 18.24 -27.59
C LYS A 410 14.14 17.97 -26.56
N ASN A 411 14.13 18.54 -25.35
CA ASN A 411 15.04 18.09 -24.29
C ASN A 411 14.45 18.35 -22.89
N PRO A 412 14.02 17.30 -22.15
CA PRO A 412 13.56 17.50 -20.79
C PRO A 412 14.75 17.87 -19.91
N MET A 413 14.90 19.17 -19.59
CA MET A 413 15.91 19.68 -18.66
C MET A 413 15.69 19.19 -17.23
N PHE A 414 14.46 18.77 -16.92
CA PHE A 414 14.04 18.32 -15.60
C PHE A 414 13.63 16.84 -15.64
N PHE A 415 13.85 16.15 -14.52
CA PHE A 415 13.26 14.86 -14.21
C PHE A 415 12.55 14.90 -12.86
N PHE A 416 11.74 13.88 -12.57
CA PHE A 416 10.98 13.75 -11.34
C PHE A 416 11.22 12.38 -10.73
N ILE A 417 11.27 12.30 -9.40
CA ILE A 417 11.37 11.02 -8.68
C ILE A 417 9.97 10.38 -8.64
N ASN A 418 9.54 9.82 -9.77
CA ASN A 418 8.33 8.99 -9.90
C ASN A 418 8.64 7.61 -10.50
N PRO A 419 9.55 6.82 -9.89
CA PRO A 419 9.99 5.57 -10.50
C PRO A 419 8.96 4.43 -10.38
N ILE A 420 7.82 4.66 -9.72
CA ILE A 420 6.84 3.60 -9.45
C ILE A 420 5.60 3.81 -10.31
N ASN A 421 4.89 4.93 -10.14
CA ASN A 421 3.62 5.17 -10.82
C ASN A 421 3.83 5.81 -12.20
N THR A 422 4.36 5.03 -13.13
CA THR A 422 4.72 5.48 -14.48
C THR A 422 3.52 5.87 -15.33
N ARG A 423 2.27 5.53 -14.93
CA ARG A 423 1.03 5.99 -15.57
C ARG A 423 0.95 7.51 -15.65
N PHE A 424 1.51 8.23 -14.68
CA PHE A 424 1.45 9.69 -14.64
C PHE A 424 2.82 10.29 -14.93
N LYS A 425 2.89 11.07 -16.01
CA LYS A 425 4.10 11.77 -16.42
C LYS A 425 4.11 13.22 -15.97
N TYR A 426 5.24 13.65 -15.43
CA TYR A 426 5.46 14.99 -14.93
C TYR A 426 6.37 15.75 -15.88
N HIS A 427 5.97 16.97 -16.25
CA HIS A 427 6.72 17.83 -17.16
C HIS A 427 6.65 19.28 -16.68
N VAL A 428 7.79 19.97 -16.69
CA VAL A 428 7.80 21.44 -16.51
C VAL A 428 7.33 22.07 -17.80
N THR A 429 6.35 22.98 -17.73
CA THR A 429 5.78 23.68 -18.90
C THR A 429 6.11 25.16 -18.91
N ALA A 430 6.45 25.76 -17.77
CA ALA A 430 6.89 27.15 -17.69
C ALA A 430 7.83 27.37 -16.50
N LEU A 431 8.73 28.34 -16.60
CA LEU A 431 9.67 28.72 -15.53
C LEU A 431 9.70 30.25 -15.34
N ASP A 432 9.14 30.73 -14.23
CA ASP A 432 9.00 32.15 -13.91
C ASP A 432 9.53 32.48 -12.51
N ASN A 433 10.56 33.32 -12.40
CA ASN A 433 11.11 33.85 -11.15
C ASN A 433 11.34 32.75 -10.08
N GLY A 434 12.12 31.72 -10.41
CA GLY A 434 12.39 30.57 -9.53
C GLY A 434 11.23 29.58 -9.36
N ARG A 435 10.06 29.84 -9.96
CA ARG A 435 8.87 28.99 -9.87
C ARG A 435 8.63 28.21 -11.17
N ALA A 436 8.63 26.89 -11.08
CA ALA A 436 8.18 26.02 -12.17
C ALA A 436 6.67 25.82 -12.13
N THR A 437 6.07 25.87 -13.32
CA THR A 437 4.75 25.30 -13.59
C THR A 437 4.95 23.87 -14.06
N VAL A 438 4.38 22.91 -13.34
CA VAL A 438 4.51 21.48 -13.63
C VAL A 438 3.14 20.92 -14.01
N LYS A 439 3.10 20.19 -15.12
CA LYS A 439 1.94 19.46 -15.60
C LYS A 439 2.13 17.96 -15.36
N ILE A 440 1.08 17.33 -14.82
CA ILE A 440 0.94 15.89 -14.64
C ILE A 440 -0.05 15.40 -15.70
N LYS A 441 0.36 14.45 -16.54
CA LYS A 441 -0.47 13.86 -17.59
C LYS A 441 -0.71 12.38 -17.31
N ASP A 442 -1.98 11.95 -17.31
CA ASP A 442 -2.32 10.53 -17.35
C ASP A 442 -1.97 9.98 -18.74
N GLN A 443 -1.16 8.92 -18.82
CA GLN A 443 -0.76 8.33 -20.10
C GLN A 443 -1.84 7.42 -20.70
N VAL A 444 -2.86 7.05 -19.92
CA VAL A 444 -3.95 6.17 -20.34
C VAL A 444 -5.18 6.98 -20.75
N LYS A 445 -5.37 8.16 -20.17
CA LYS A 445 -6.55 9.02 -20.39
C LYS A 445 -6.14 10.46 -20.63
N ASP A 446 -6.95 11.20 -21.36
CA ASP A 446 -6.68 12.60 -21.67
C ASP A 446 -7.07 13.53 -20.51
N VAL A 447 -6.40 13.33 -19.37
CA VAL A 447 -6.59 14.11 -18.14
C VAL A 447 -5.24 14.67 -17.72
N GLU A 448 -5.21 15.97 -17.45
CA GLU A 448 -4.01 16.69 -17.05
C GLU A 448 -4.28 17.54 -15.79
N ARG A 449 -3.27 17.69 -14.95
CA ARG A 449 -3.29 18.52 -13.74
C ARG A 449 -2.05 19.39 -13.70
N THR A 450 -2.20 20.66 -13.35
CA THR A 450 -1.09 21.61 -13.21
C THR A 450 -0.87 21.98 -11.74
N TYR A 451 0.38 22.10 -11.31
CA TYR A 451 0.75 22.66 -10.01
C TYR A 451 2.00 23.54 -10.14
N TYR A 452 2.24 24.34 -9.11
CA TYR A 452 3.37 25.26 -9.05
C TYR A 452 4.33 24.86 -7.94
N THR A 453 5.63 25.01 -8.16
CA THR A 453 6.68 24.75 -7.17
C THR A 453 7.82 25.74 -7.31
N SER A 454 8.30 26.26 -6.19
CA SER A 454 9.49 27.12 -6.10
C SER A 454 10.73 26.37 -5.63
N ASP A 455 10.60 25.07 -5.37
CA ASP A 455 11.67 24.25 -4.78
C ASP A 455 12.54 23.62 -5.88
N ILE A 456 13.20 24.47 -6.68
CA ILE A 456 14.17 24.04 -7.69
C ILE A 456 15.57 24.39 -7.17
N ASN A 457 16.41 23.37 -7.04
CA ASN A 457 17.80 23.58 -6.67
C ASN A 457 18.62 23.80 -7.96
N TYR A 458 19.28 24.95 -8.04
CA TYR A 458 20.25 25.29 -9.08
C TYR A 458 21.67 25.12 -8.54
N GLU A 459 22.66 25.10 -9.45
CA GLU A 459 24.08 25.01 -9.08
C GLU A 459 24.39 23.80 -8.16
N VAL A 460 23.72 22.68 -8.41
CA VAL A 460 23.93 21.40 -7.72
C VAL A 460 25.05 20.63 -8.40
N ASP A 461 25.86 19.89 -7.63
CA ASP A 461 26.91 19.03 -8.18
C ASP A 461 26.32 18.06 -9.24
N PRO A 462 26.79 18.12 -10.51
CA PRO A 462 26.31 17.24 -11.58
C PRO A 462 26.42 15.75 -11.25
N ARG A 463 27.44 15.35 -10.48
CA ARG A 463 27.68 13.97 -10.07
C ARG A 463 26.58 13.46 -9.14
N PHE A 464 26.16 14.29 -8.18
CA PHE A 464 25.05 13.95 -7.28
C PHE A 464 23.77 13.70 -8.08
N THR A 465 23.43 14.65 -8.96
CA THR A 465 22.23 14.60 -9.80
C THR A 465 22.26 13.41 -10.76
N PHE A 466 23.43 13.10 -11.30
CA PHE A 466 23.65 11.95 -12.17
C PHE A 466 23.39 10.62 -11.47
N ILE A 467 23.90 10.44 -10.24
CA ILE A 467 23.62 9.23 -9.45
C ILE A 467 22.11 9.15 -9.18
N LEU A 468 21.50 10.24 -8.72
CA LEU A 468 20.09 10.29 -8.37
C LEU A 468 19.16 9.96 -9.56
N GLU A 469 19.48 10.46 -10.75
CA GLU A 469 18.77 10.14 -11.98
C GLU A 469 18.87 8.63 -12.30
N ASN A 470 20.06 8.04 -12.19
CA ASN A 470 20.28 6.62 -12.44
C ASN A 470 19.61 5.70 -11.39
N LEU A 471 19.65 6.09 -10.11
CA LEU A 471 18.91 5.41 -9.04
C LEU A 471 17.41 5.34 -9.38
N THR A 472 16.83 6.48 -9.77
CA THR A 472 15.42 6.60 -10.14
C THR A 472 15.09 5.72 -11.34
N LYS A 473 15.87 5.81 -12.42
CA LYS A 473 15.68 4.98 -13.63
C LYS A 473 15.79 3.48 -13.36
N LYS A 474 16.70 3.05 -12.47
CA LYS A 474 16.85 1.64 -12.14
C LYS A 474 15.64 1.10 -11.38
N ILE A 475 15.12 1.87 -10.41
CA ILE A 475 13.90 1.51 -9.69
C ILE A 475 12.72 1.42 -10.68
N GLU A 476 12.62 2.38 -11.60
CA GLU A 476 11.61 2.38 -12.67
C GLU A 476 11.70 1.13 -13.53
N ALA A 477 12.89 0.76 -14.01
CA ALA A 477 13.08 -0.45 -14.80
C ALA A 477 12.68 -1.72 -14.03
N LYS A 478 12.95 -1.78 -12.72
CA LYS A 478 12.56 -2.92 -11.88
C LYS A 478 11.05 -3.00 -11.65
N PHE A 479 10.35 -1.88 -11.49
CA PHE A 479 8.88 -1.89 -11.43
C PHE A 479 8.24 -2.17 -12.79
N LEU A 480 8.83 -1.68 -13.89
CA LEU A 480 8.41 -2.02 -15.24
C LEU A 480 8.52 -3.53 -15.51
N GLN A 481 9.53 -4.21 -14.94
CA GLN A 481 9.63 -5.68 -14.99
C GLN A 481 8.39 -6.35 -14.37
N LEU A 482 7.88 -5.83 -13.24
CA LEU A 482 6.65 -6.32 -12.62
C LEU A 482 5.41 -6.01 -13.45
N TYR A 483 5.32 -4.81 -14.04
CA TYR A 483 4.20 -4.46 -14.93
C TYR A 483 4.16 -5.36 -16.17
N LYS A 484 5.32 -5.59 -16.81
CA LYS A 484 5.45 -6.53 -17.93
C LYS A 484 5.13 -7.96 -17.53
N ALA A 485 5.47 -8.38 -16.31
CA ALA A 485 5.06 -9.68 -15.79
C ALA A 485 3.54 -9.80 -15.68
N LEU A 486 2.84 -8.70 -15.37
CA LEU A 486 1.37 -8.63 -15.38
C LEU A 486 0.77 -8.38 -16.77
N LEU A 487 1.58 -8.50 -17.83
CA LEU A 487 1.21 -8.22 -19.22
C LEU A 487 0.75 -6.76 -19.47
N LEU A 488 1.27 -5.84 -18.66
CA LEU A 488 1.08 -4.39 -18.79
C LEU A 488 2.31 -3.71 -19.39
N ASP A 489 2.09 -2.50 -19.89
CA ASP A 489 3.11 -1.57 -20.36
C ASP A 489 3.41 -0.50 -19.29
N GLU A 490 4.33 0.42 -19.58
CA GLU A 490 4.69 1.54 -18.70
C GLU A 490 3.52 2.49 -18.40
N LYS A 491 2.44 2.43 -19.18
CA LYS A 491 1.25 3.25 -18.91
C LYS A 491 0.40 2.68 -17.78
N ILE A 492 0.62 1.43 -17.39
CA ILE A 492 -0.08 0.72 -16.31
C ILE A 492 -1.61 0.87 -16.47
N ASN A 493 -2.13 0.54 -17.65
CA ASN A 493 -3.57 0.54 -17.87
C ASN A 493 -4.23 -0.63 -17.11
N TYR A 494 -4.65 -0.39 -15.87
CA TYR A 494 -5.25 -1.40 -14.98
C TYR A 494 -6.43 -2.14 -15.63
N VAL A 495 -7.22 -1.49 -16.49
CA VAL A 495 -8.37 -2.13 -17.16
C VAL A 495 -7.94 -3.34 -18.00
N LYS A 496 -6.70 -3.36 -18.52
CA LYS A 496 -6.16 -4.52 -19.26
C LYS A 496 -6.05 -5.79 -18.41
N LEU A 497 -5.97 -5.68 -17.07
CA LEU A 497 -5.93 -6.83 -16.16
C LEU A 497 -7.26 -7.56 -16.08
N ASN A 498 -8.37 -6.88 -16.38
CA ASN A 498 -9.68 -7.50 -16.59
C ASN A 498 -10.18 -8.37 -15.40
N ASN A 499 -9.79 -8.00 -14.19
CA ASN A 499 -10.28 -8.55 -12.93
C ASN A 499 -10.18 -7.50 -11.82
N ASP A 500 -11.29 -7.19 -11.16
CA ASP A 500 -11.37 -6.10 -10.18
C ASP A 500 -10.45 -6.33 -8.96
N HIS A 501 -10.31 -7.57 -8.49
CA HIS A 501 -9.42 -7.90 -7.39
C HIS A 501 -7.94 -7.72 -7.77
N LEU A 502 -7.53 -8.22 -8.93
CA LEU A 502 -6.16 -8.07 -9.43
C LEU A 502 -5.82 -6.60 -9.71
N GLN A 503 -6.76 -5.85 -10.28
CA GLN A 503 -6.64 -4.40 -10.47
C GLN A 503 -6.43 -3.68 -9.14
N THR A 504 -7.31 -3.92 -8.17
CA THR A 504 -7.26 -3.30 -6.85
C THR A 504 -5.97 -3.65 -6.11
N SER A 505 -5.52 -4.91 -6.22
CA SER A 505 -4.29 -5.37 -5.59
C SER A 505 -3.04 -4.71 -6.19
N LEU A 506 -2.92 -4.65 -7.53
CA LEU A 506 -1.81 -3.96 -8.17
C LEU A 506 -1.83 -2.47 -7.85
N PHE A 507 -3.01 -1.84 -7.95
CA PHE A 507 -3.19 -0.43 -7.62
C PHE A 507 -2.77 -0.12 -6.18
N GLY A 508 -3.19 -0.95 -5.21
CA GLY A 508 -2.80 -0.82 -3.81
C GLY A 508 -1.28 -0.94 -3.60
N LEU A 509 -0.62 -1.89 -4.27
CA LEU A 509 0.82 -2.08 -4.20
C LEU A 509 1.58 -0.89 -4.82
N VAL A 510 1.16 -0.43 -6.01
CA VAL A 510 1.75 0.74 -6.69
C VAL A 510 1.60 2.00 -5.85
N ASN A 511 0.44 2.24 -5.26
CA ASN A 511 0.21 3.40 -4.39
C ASN A 511 1.05 3.34 -3.12
N LEU A 512 1.14 2.18 -2.47
CA LEU A 512 1.98 2.00 -1.29
C LEU A 512 3.45 2.29 -1.63
N ALA A 513 3.97 1.69 -2.70
CA ALA A 513 5.35 1.89 -3.13
C ALA A 513 5.62 3.34 -3.54
N THR A 514 4.67 3.98 -4.25
CA THR A 514 4.76 5.40 -4.61
C THR A 514 4.80 6.29 -3.38
N ARG A 515 3.96 6.00 -2.37
CA ARG A 515 3.94 6.74 -1.09
C ARG A 515 5.27 6.58 -0.35
N ILE A 516 5.84 5.38 -0.31
CA ILE A 516 7.15 5.14 0.31
C ILE A 516 8.23 5.93 -0.42
N VAL A 517 8.30 5.86 -1.75
CA VAL A 517 9.33 6.56 -2.52
C VAL A 517 9.19 8.08 -2.44
N SER A 518 7.96 8.59 -2.29
CA SER A 518 7.67 10.01 -2.16
C SER A 518 7.78 10.53 -0.72
N ASP A 519 7.96 9.64 0.26
CA ASP A 519 8.10 10.01 1.66
C ASP A 519 9.45 10.70 1.91
N SER A 520 9.44 11.82 2.64
CA SER A 520 10.63 12.62 2.89
C SER A 520 11.74 11.81 3.57
N LYS A 521 11.39 10.85 4.42
CA LYS A 521 12.36 9.99 5.09
C LYS A 521 13.06 9.07 4.10
N TYR A 522 12.31 8.42 3.21
CA TYR A 522 12.93 7.58 2.18
C TYR A 522 13.75 8.41 1.18
N LEU A 523 13.21 9.55 0.72
CA LEU A 523 13.92 10.46 -0.18
C LEU A 523 15.27 10.89 0.40
N ASN A 524 15.29 11.40 1.64
CA ASN A 524 16.49 11.92 2.26
C ASN A 524 17.43 10.81 2.76
N ASP A 525 16.93 9.86 3.56
CA ASP A 525 17.75 8.87 4.25
C ASP A 525 18.26 7.76 3.33
N VAL A 526 17.60 7.57 2.18
CA VAL A 526 17.95 6.55 1.19
C VAL A 526 18.47 7.18 -0.09
N LEU A 527 17.63 7.84 -0.89
CA LEU A 527 18.04 8.25 -2.24
C LEU A 527 19.10 9.36 -2.21
N TYR A 528 18.85 10.45 -1.48
CA TYR A 528 19.80 11.55 -1.38
C TYR A 528 21.03 11.13 -0.59
N ASN A 529 20.88 10.44 0.54
CA ASN A 529 22.03 9.95 1.30
C ASN A 529 22.94 9.03 0.46
N ILE A 530 22.39 8.10 -0.32
CA ILE A 530 23.20 7.25 -1.23
C ILE A 530 23.88 8.11 -2.30
N ALA A 531 23.15 9.04 -2.94
CA ALA A 531 23.74 9.92 -3.94
C ALA A 531 24.86 10.79 -3.34
N THR A 532 24.67 11.30 -2.11
CA THR A 532 25.64 12.11 -1.35
C THR A 532 26.84 11.28 -0.87
N SER A 533 26.66 10.04 -0.41
CA SER A 533 27.79 9.22 0.05
C SER A 533 28.65 8.70 -1.10
N GLU A 534 28.03 8.49 -2.26
CA GLU A 534 28.69 7.84 -3.40
C GLU A 534 29.30 8.83 -4.41
N TYR A 535 28.88 10.11 -4.45
CA TYR A 535 29.38 11.03 -5.50
C TYR A 535 30.88 11.32 -5.41
N GLN A 536 31.48 11.27 -4.21
CA GLN A 536 32.93 11.43 -4.04
C GLN A 536 33.71 10.23 -4.59
N SER A 537 33.10 9.06 -4.68
CA SER A 537 33.75 7.85 -5.20
C SER A 537 33.84 7.82 -6.74
N LEU A 538 33.09 8.67 -7.44
CA LEU A 538 33.08 8.76 -8.90
C LEU A 538 34.44 9.16 -9.49
N SER A 539 35.27 9.90 -8.75
CA SER A 539 36.62 10.30 -9.21
C SER A 539 37.62 9.15 -9.30
N HIS A 540 37.27 7.97 -8.80
CA HIS A 540 38.14 6.79 -8.76
C HIS A 540 37.78 5.71 -9.79
N ILE A 541 36.77 5.95 -10.63
CA ILE A 541 36.33 4.99 -11.65
C ILE A 541 37.10 5.25 -12.95
N SER A 542 37.85 4.25 -13.42
CA SER A 542 38.80 4.38 -14.53
C SER A 542 38.31 3.85 -15.89
N SER A 543 37.20 3.12 -15.94
CA SER A 543 36.65 2.53 -17.17
C SER A 543 35.11 2.53 -17.21
N ASP A 544 34.54 2.44 -18.42
CA ASP A 544 33.09 2.38 -18.63
C ASP A 544 32.44 1.12 -18.03
N ASP A 545 33.15 -0.01 -18.06
CA ASP A 545 32.68 -1.28 -17.48
C ASP A 545 32.66 -1.21 -15.94
N ASP A 546 33.70 -0.63 -15.33
CA ASP A 546 33.75 -0.37 -13.88
C ASP A 546 32.62 0.57 -13.47
N TYR A 547 32.34 1.57 -14.30
CA TYR A 547 31.25 2.52 -14.09
C TYR A 547 29.88 1.83 -14.12
N ALA A 548 29.62 1.01 -15.14
CA ALA A 548 28.36 0.26 -15.26
C ALA A 548 28.15 -0.73 -14.09
N GLY A 549 29.21 -1.42 -13.67
CA GLY A 549 29.18 -2.30 -12.50
C GLY A 549 28.89 -1.54 -11.20
N TRP A 550 29.57 -0.40 -11.01
CA TRP A 550 29.41 0.46 -9.84
C TRP A 550 27.99 1.04 -9.75
N ILE A 551 27.46 1.64 -10.82
CA ILE A 551 26.13 2.27 -10.78
C ILE A 551 25.04 1.22 -10.55
N ASN A 552 25.21 0.00 -11.08
CA ASN A 552 24.30 -1.11 -10.84
C ASN A 552 24.32 -1.52 -9.37
N ARG A 553 25.49 -1.60 -8.72
CA ARG A 553 25.62 -1.89 -7.27
C ARG A 553 24.91 -0.83 -6.43
N VAL A 554 25.20 0.45 -6.68
CA VAL A 554 24.63 1.60 -5.96
C VAL A 554 23.10 1.62 -6.12
N SER A 555 22.61 1.41 -7.34
CA SER A 555 21.17 1.37 -7.62
C SER A 555 20.46 0.17 -7.00
N ASN A 556 21.12 -0.98 -6.96
CA ASN A 556 20.60 -2.18 -6.30
C ASN A 556 20.47 -1.99 -4.78
N GLN A 557 21.36 -1.21 -4.15
CA GLN A 557 21.22 -0.86 -2.73
C GLN A 557 19.97 -0.02 -2.46
N ALA A 558 19.71 1.00 -3.27
CA ALA A 558 18.50 1.82 -3.16
C ALA A 558 17.22 0.99 -3.36
N PHE A 559 17.22 0.14 -4.39
CA PHE A 559 16.09 -0.74 -4.68
C PHE A 559 15.87 -1.80 -3.59
N ALA A 560 16.93 -2.41 -3.05
CA ALA A 560 16.81 -3.35 -1.94
C ALA A 560 16.18 -2.69 -0.70
N ARG A 561 16.58 -1.46 -0.36
CA ARG A 561 15.97 -0.69 0.74
C ARG A 561 14.49 -0.39 0.48
N LEU A 562 14.10 -0.09 -0.76
CA LEU A 562 12.70 0.07 -1.14
C LEU A 562 11.92 -1.22 -0.93
N LEU A 563 12.44 -2.35 -1.40
CA LEU A 563 11.80 -3.66 -1.25
C LEU A 563 11.62 -4.04 0.23
N HIS A 564 12.60 -3.72 1.09
CA HIS A 564 12.45 -3.91 2.54
C HIS A 564 11.35 -3.01 3.11
N ALA A 565 11.32 -1.72 2.74
CA ALA A 565 10.29 -0.79 3.20
C ALA A 565 8.88 -1.22 2.78
N ILE A 566 8.70 -1.69 1.53
CA ILE A 566 7.43 -2.25 1.06
C ILE A 566 7.10 -3.52 1.84
N SER A 567 8.06 -4.43 2.01
CA SER A 567 7.83 -5.70 2.70
C SER A 567 7.52 -5.55 4.20
N ALA A 568 7.99 -4.47 4.83
CA ALA A 568 7.71 -4.14 6.23
C ALA A 568 6.41 -3.32 6.41
N SER A 569 5.80 -2.86 5.31
CA SER A 569 4.58 -2.06 5.35
C SER A 569 3.32 -2.93 5.41
N GLN A 570 2.20 -2.31 5.76
CA GLN A 570 0.88 -2.94 5.71
C GLN A 570 0.08 -2.45 4.50
N LEU A 571 -0.67 -3.36 3.89
CA LEU A 571 -1.65 -3.07 2.84
C LEU A 571 -2.91 -3.89 3.12
N ASN A 572 -4.08 -3.25 3.18
CA ASN A 572 -5.37 -3.91 3.46
C ASN A 572 -5.34 -4.79 4.73
N ASN A 573 -4.74 -4.28 5.81
CA ASN A 573 -4.54 -5.00 7.08
C ASN A 573 -3.69 -6.29 6.98
N GLN A 574 -3.00 -6.52 5.86
CA GLN A 574 -2.02 -7.60 5.71
C GLN A 574 -0.60 -7.06 5.93
N ASN A 575 0.19 -7.79 6.73
CA ASN A 575 1.61 -7.49 7.02
C ASN A 575 2.57 -7.78 5.85
N ASN A 576 2.05 -8.13 4.67
CA ASN A 576 2.85 -8.47 3.50
C ASN A 576 2.16 -7.98 2.21
N PRO A 577 2.50 -6.78 1.72
CA PRO A 577 1.82 -6.22 0.54
C PRO A 577 1.96 -7.07 -0.73
N TRP A 578 3.01 -7.90 -0.82
CA TRP A 578 3.22 -8.81 -1.94
C TRP A 578 2.22 -9.97 -1.97
N SER A 579 1.65 -10.36 -0.82
CA SER A 579 0.58 -11.38 -0.78
C SER A 579 -0.76 -10.85 -1.29
N VAL A 580 -0.99 -9.54 -1.22
CA VAL A 580 -2.22 -8.90 -1.73
C VAL A 580 -2.29 -9.05 -3.25
N LEU A 581 -1.17 -8.86 -3.97
CA LEU A 581 -1.08 -9.05 -5.41
C LEU A 581 -1.39 -10.51 -5.82
N THR A 582 -0.79 -11.47 -5.11
CA THR A 582 -1.00 -12.90 -5.40
C THR A 582 -2.37 -13.42 -4.96
N GLY A 583 -3.02 -12.75 -3.99
CA GLY A 583 -4.43 -12.97 -3.66
C GLY A 583 -5.38 -12.63 -4.81
N GLY A 584 -5.08 -11.58 -5.59
CA GLY A 584 -5.89 -11.21 -6.75
C GLY A 584 -5.97 -12.31 -7.82
N PHE A 585 -4.88 -13.03 -8.06
CA PHE A 585 -4.87 -14.17 -8.98
C PHE A 585 -5.73 -15.35 -8.50
N LYS A 586 -5.84 -15.55 -7.19
CA LYS A 586 -6.72 -16.58 -6.63
C LYS A 586 -8.18 -16.30 -6.97
N SER A 587 -8.62 -15.05 -6.87
CA SER A 587 -9.96 -14.65 -7.29
C SER A 587 -10.18 -14.87 -8.79
N VAL A 588 -9.18 -14.61 -9.64
CA VAL A 588 -9.25 -14.92 -11.08
C VAL A 588 -9.46 -16.43 -11.32
N GLN A 589 -8.68 -17.26 -10.62
CA GLN A 589 -8.79 -18.71 -10.71
C GLN A 589 -10.17 -19.22 -10.26
N GLU A 590 -10.70 -18.69 -9.15
CA GLU A 590 -12.03 -19.04 -8.64
C GLU A 590 -13.13 -18.70 -9.67
N ILE A 591 -13.05 -17.53 -10.31
CA ILE A 591 -13.99 -17.15 -11.39
C ILE A 591 -13.90 -18.15 -12.54
N TYR A 592 -12.70 -18.50 -13.01
CA TYR A 592 -12.53 -19.45 -14.11
C TYR A 592 -13.02 -20.85 -13.75
N GLN A 593 -12.88 -21.28 -12.49
CA GLN A 593 -13.41 -22.56 -12.01
C GLN A 593 -14.93 -22.56 -11.94
N GLU A 594 -15.55 -21.46 -11.50
CA GLU A 594 -17.00 -21.34 -11.47
C GLU A 594 -17.60 -21.33 -12.89
N LEU A 595 -16.97 -20.64 -13.84
CA LEU A 595 -17.38 -20.68 -15.26
C LEU A 595 -17.34 -22.11 -15.83
N ALA A 596 -16.33 -22.89 -15.46
CA ALA A 596 -16.23 -24.30 -15.88
C ALA A 596 -17.23 -25.24 -15.18
N ARG A 597 -17.82 -24.82 -14.05
CA ARG A 597 -18.81 -25.61 -13.29
C ARG A 597 -20.25 -25.36 -13.72
N VAL A 598 -20.59 -24.14 -14.13
CA VAL A 598 -21.94 -23.78 -14.60
C VAL A 598 -22.25 -24.54 -15.88
N SER A 599 -23.30 -25.36 -15.89
CA SER A 599 -23.62 -26.28 -17.00
C SER A 599 -23.71 -25.56 -18.36
N GLY A 600 -24.47 -24.46 -18.45
CA GLY A 600 -24.62 -23.72 -19.70
C GLY A 600 -23.32 -23.15 -20.25
N THR A 601 -22.48 -22.57 -19.39
CA THR A 601 -21.16 -22.02 -19.78
C THR A 601 -20.20 -23.16 -20.17
N ARG A 602 -20.19 -24.25 -19.41
CA ARG A 602 -19.37 -25.43 -19.69
C ARG A 602 -19.71 -26.05 -21.04
N ASP A 603 -21.00 -26.20 -21.35
CA ASP A 603 -21.45 -26.76 -22.62
C ASP A 603 -21.05 -25.86 -23.80
N GLN A 604 -21.10 -24.53 -23.63
CA GLN A 604 -20.61 -23.57 -24.61
C GLN A 604 -19.10 -23.68 -24.83
N ILE A 605 -18.32 -23.82 -23.77
CA ILE A 605 -16.85 -24.03 -23.86
C ILE A 605 -16.55 -25.33 -24.60
N ILE A 606 -17.22 -26.43 -24.25
CA ILE A 606 -17.03 -27.73 -24.91
C ILE A 606 -17.41 -27.65 -26.39
N LYS A 607 -18.54 -27.01 -26.70
CA LYS A 607 -18.98 -26.81 -28.08
C LYS A 607 -17.94 -26.00 -28.87
N LYS A 608 -17.45 -24.89 -28.34
CA LYS A 608 -16.40 -24.06 -28.96
C LYS A 608 -15.11 -24.86 -29.15
N ALA A 609 -14.71 -25.66 -28.16
CA ALA A 609 -13.54 -26.52 -28.29
C ALA A 609 -13.69 -27.53 -29.43
N ASN A 610 -14.86 -28.16 -29.55
CA ASN A 610 -15.16 -29.09 -30.65
C ASN A 610 -15.19 -28.38 -32.02
N ASP A 611 -15.83 -27.21 -32.10
CA ASP A 611 -15.95 -26.43 -33.33
C ASP A 611 -14.58 -26.01 -33.90
N TYR A 612 -13.56 -25.87 -33.04
CA TYR A 612 -12.21 -25.43 -33.41
C TYR A 612 -11.11 -26.47 -33.17
N ASN A 613 -11.46 -27.75 -32.97
CA ASN A 613 -10.53 -28.86 -32.76
C ASN A 613 -9.52 -28.65 -31.60
N VAL A 614 -9.98 -28.05 -30.51
CA VAL A 614 -9.21 -27.89 -29.27
C VAL A 614 -9.35 -29.14 -28.41
N ASP A 615 -8.23 -29.73 -28.00
CA ASP A 615 -8.23 -30.83 -27.05
C ASP A 615 -8.47 -30.31 -25.64
N LEU A 616 -9.61 -30.69 -25.05
CA LEU A 616 -9.99 -30.35 -23.69
C LEU A 616 -8.96 -30.82 -22.64
N SER A 617 -8.15 -31.85 -22.96
CA SER A 617 -7.08 -32.31 -22.07
C SER A 617 -6.00 -31.23 -21.85
N HIS A 618 -5.70 -30.42 -22.86
CA HIS A 618 -4.79 -29.29 -22.73
C HIS A 618 -5.40 -28.18 -21.87
N LEU A 619 -6.70 -27.93 -22.01
CA LEU A 619 -7.41 -26.96 -21.20
C LEU A 619 -7.34 -27.31 -19.70
N ASP A 620 -7.62 -28.57 -19.36
CA ASP A 620 -7.51 -29.09 -17.99
C ASP A 620 -6.08 -28.93 -17.43
N GLN A 621 -5.06 -29.22 -18.24
CA GLN A 621 -3.67 -29.05 -17.82
C GLN A 621 -3.32 -27.58 -17.55
N ILE A 622 -3.79 -26.63 -18.37
CA ILE A 622 -3.55 -25.20 -18.15
C ILE A 622 -4.19 -24.75 -16.84
N TYR A 623 -5.39 -25.24 -16.51
CA TYR A 623 -6.02 -24.99 -15.20
C TYR A 623 -5.17 -25.48 -14.03
N ASP A 624 -4.64 -26.71 -14.11
CA ASP A 624 -3.74 -27.28 -13.08
C ASP A 624 -2.42 -26.49 -12.97
N TYR A 625 -1.89 -26.00 -14.09
CA TYR A 625 -0.70 -25.15 -14.11
C TYR A 625 -0.96 -23.74 -13.59
N LEU A 626 -2.15 -23.17 -13.83
CA LEU A 626 -2.57 -21.93 -13.20
C LEU A 626 -2.60 -22.09 -11.67
N ASP A 627 -3.20 -23.16 -11.15
CA ASP A 627 -3.22 -23.45 -9.70
C ASP A 627 -1.79 -23.54 -9.13
N THR A 628 -0.93 -24.27 -9.84
CA THR A 628 0.47 -24.46 -9.44
C THR A 628 1.27 -23.16 -9.48
N SER A 629 1.09 -22.33 -10.52
CA SER A 629 1.80 -21.05 -10.66
C SER A 629 1.33 -20.02 -9.64
N ILE A 630 0.03 -19.95 -9.34
CA ILE A 630 -0.52 -19.14 -8.24
C ILE A 630 0.10 -19.57 -6.91
N LEU A 631 0.17 -20.87 -6.63
CA LEU A 631 0.78 -21.38 -5.40
C LEU A 631 2.26 -20.97 -5.32
N LYS A 632 3.04 -21.12 -6.40
CA LYS A 632 4.44 -20.67 -6.46
C LYS A 632 4.58 -19.17 -6.18
N ALA A 633 3.72 -18.35 -6.79
CA ALA A 633 3.71 -16.91 -6.57
C ALA A 633 3.36 -16.56 -5.11
N GLN A 634 2.35 -17.20 -4.52
CA GLN A 634 1.96 -17.02 -3.12
C GLN A 634 3.04 -17.48 -2.14
N THR A 635 3.66 -18.63 -2.40
CA THR A 635 4.78 -19.10 -1.57
C THR A 635 5.95 -18.13 -1.67
N SER A 636 6.34 -17.71 -2.87
CA SER A 636 7.39 -16.70 -3.08
C SER A 636 7.07 -15.40 -2.37
N ALA A 637 5.82 -14.92 -2.42
CA ALA A 637 5.40 -13.74 -1.68
C ALA A 637 5.64 -13.86 -0.17
N ASN A 638 5.59 -15.05 0.41
CA ASN A 638 5.69 -15.30 1.86
C ASN A 638 7.04 -15.90 2.32
N GLN A 639 8.03 -16.01 1.44
CA GLN A 639 9.27 -16.74 1.71
C GLN A 639 10.28 -16.02 2.62
N ILE A 640 11.01 -16.83 3.41
CA ILE A 640 12.21 -16.45 4.19
C ILE A 640 13.34 -15.91 3.28
N GLY A 641 13.36 -16.29 2.00
CA GLY A 641 14.35 -15.82 1.01
C GLY A 641 14.46 -14.29 0.89
N LYS A 642 13.39 -13.56 1.25
CA LYS A 642 13.38 -12.10 1.41
C LYS A 642 14.46 -11.58 2.36
N ALA A 643 14.77 -12.34 3.41
CA ALA A 643 15.76 -11.97 4.42
C ALA A 643 17.21 -12.25 3.98
N LEU A 644 17.42 -13.10 2.98
CA LEU A 644 18.75 -13.53 2.53
C LEU A 644 19.24 -12.76 1.29
N ASN A 645 18.39 -12.65 0.26
CA ASN A 645 18.71 -11.87 -0.95
C ASN A 645 17.42 -11.32 -1.57
N ILE A 646 17.04 -10.11 -1.14
CA ILE A 646 15.78 -9.49 -1.55
C ILE A 646 15.72 -9.15 -3.05
N LEU A 647 16.87 -8.93 -3.70
CA LEU A 647 16.94 -8.60 -5.13
C LEU A 647 16.64 -9.83 -5.99
N SER A 648 17.33 -10.94 -5.73
CA SER A 648 17.07 -12.20 -6.42
C SER A 648 15.68 -12.73 -6.11
N TRP A 649 15.21 -12.56 -4.86
CA TRP A 649 13.83 -12.85 -4.50
C TRP A 649 12.83 -12.08 -5.36
N TYR A 650 13.01 -10.78 -5.57
CA TYR A 650 12.10 -9.97 -6.38
C TYR A 650 12.06 -10.43 -7.84
N ASP A 651 13.21 -10.76 -8.42
CA ASP A 651 13.28 -11.28 -9.79
C ASP A 651 12.54 -12.63 -9.91
N ASN A 652 12.72 -13.54 -8.95
CA ASN A 652 12.00 -14.81 -8.89
C ASN A 652 10.49 -14.62 -8.67
N PHE A 653 10.10 -13.74 -7.75
CA PHE A 653 8.70 -13.39 -7.51
C PHE A 653 8.04 -12.86 -8.78
N THR A 654 8.71 -11.93 -9.47
CA THR A 654 8.21 -11.34 -10.73
C THR A 654 8.10 -12.40 -11.84
N ASN A 655 9.03 -13.35 -11.91
CA ASN A 655 8.92 -14.48 -12.84
C ASN A 655 7.72 -15.39 -12.53
N HIS A 656 7.42 -15.64 -11.26
CA HIS A 656 6.21 -16.40 -10.89
C HIS A 656 4.92 -15.64 -11.18
N VAL A 657 4.91 -14.31 -10.98
CA VAL A 657 3.79 -13.45 -11.40
C VAL A 657 3.61 -13.48 -12.92
N LYS A 658 4.71 -13.44 -13.69
CA LYS A 658 4.69 -13.56 -15.15
C LYS A 658 4.05 -14.87 -15.59
N ASP A 659 4.55 -15.98 -15.05
CA ASP A 659 4.03 -17.30 -15.36
C ASP A 659 2.54 -17.42 -15.03
N THR A 660 2.11 -16.91 -13.87
CA THR A 660 0.70 -16.89 -13.47
C THR A 660 -0.18 -16.06 -14.43
N SER A 661 0.30 -14.88 -14.84
CA SER A 661 -0.41 -13.97 -15.74
C SER A 661 -0.56 -14.57 -17.13
N GLU A 662 0.47 -15.24 -17.64
CA GLU A 662 0.44 -15.93 -18.93
C GLU A 662 -0.60 -17.06 -18.93
N HIS A 663 -0.60 -17.94 -17.91
CA HIS A 663 -1.63 -18.99 -17.80
C HIS A 663 -3.05 -18.42 -17.69
N SER A 664 -3.22 -17.35 -16.91
CA SER A 664 -4.50 -16.68 -16.75
C SER A 664 -5.01 -16.06 -18.07
N ALA A 665 -4.12 -15.43 -18.84
CA ALA A 665 -4.44 -14.84 -20.13
C ALA A 665 -4.79 -15.90 -21.19
N LEU A 666 -4.07 -17.03 -21.21
CA LEU A 666 -4.39 -18.16 -22.07
C LEU A 666 -5.79 -18.71 -21.76
N LEU A 667 -6.09 -18.97 -20.48
CA LEU A 667 -7.41 -19.46 -20.07
C LEU A 667 -8.52 -18.49 -20.43
N LYS A 668 -8.33 -17.18 -20.23
CA LYS A 668 -9.31 -16.16 -20.56
C LYS A 668 -9.87 -16.32 -21.99
N VAL A 669 -8.98 -16.46 -22.97
CA VAL A 669 -9.36 -16.57 -24.39
C VAL A 669 -9.98 -17.94 -24.68
N LEU A 670 -9.44 -19.00 -24.09
CA LEU A 670 -9.89 -20.38 -24.34
C LEU A 670 -11.26 -20.69 -23.73
N ILE A 671 -11.63 -20.04 -22.61
CA ILE A 671 -12.91 -20.27 -21.91
C ILE A 671 -13.97 -19.20 -22.19
N ASP A 672 -13.64 -18.17 -22.97
CA ASP A 672 -14.60 -17.16 -23.41
C ASP A 672 -15.69 -17.81 -24.25
N THR A 673 -16.95 -17.65 -23.84
CA THR A 673 -18.12 -18.23 -24.50
C THR A 673 -18.71 -17.34 -25.60
N SER A 674 -18.13 -16.17 -25.83
CA SER A 674 -18.51 -15.29 -26.93
C SER A 674 -18.42 -16.01 -28.26
N ASP A 675 -19.43 -15.82 -29.12
CA ASP A 675 -19.39 -16.33 -30.50
C ASP A 675 -18.34 -15.56 -31.29
N ILE A 676 -17.45 -16.31 -31.93
CA ILE A 676 -16.34 -15.80 -32.72
C ILE A 676 -16.43 -16.22 -34.19
N LYS A 677 -17.42 -17.02 -34.59
CA LYS A 677 -17.51 -17.61 -35.94
C LYS A 677 -17.53 -16.58 -37.06
N SER A 678 -18.13 -15.42 -36.80
CA SER A 678 -18.26 -14.32 -37.76
C SER A 678 -17.08 -13.33 -37.73
N ASP A 679 -16.09 -13.52 -36.87
CA ASP A 679 -14.96 -12.60 -36.69
C ASP A 679 -13.63 -13.34 -36.90
N GLU A 680 -13.08 -13.23 -38.11
CA GLU A 680 -11.84 -13.89 -38.50
C GLU A 680 -10.66 -13.54 -37.59
N LYS A 681 -10.59 -12.29 -37.08
CA LYS A 681 -9.51 -11.88 -36.17
C LYS A 681 -9.60 -12.61 -34.85
N LYS A 682 -10.82 -12.77 -34.30
CA LYS A 682 -11.03 -13.52 -33.05
C LYS A 682 -10.78 -15.01 -33.22
N VAL A 683 -11.11 -15.57 -34.39
CA VAL A 683 -10.76 -16.97 -34.71
C VAL A 683 -9.24 -17.17 -34.75
N GLN A 684 -8.51 -16.28 -35.43
CA GLN A 684 -7.06 -16.31 -35.48
C GLN A 684 -6.44 -16.14 -34.09
N GLU A 685 -6.92 -15.19 -33.28
CA GLU A 685 -6.48 -14.98 -31.90
C GLU A 685 -6.70 -16.22 -31.04
N PHE A 686 -7.86 -16.86 -31.16
CA PHE A 686 -8.19 -18.09 -30.42
C PHE A 686 -7.24 -19.24 -30.79
N GLN A 687 -7.01 -19.48 -32.09
CA GLN A 687 -6.11 -20.54 -32.55
C GLN A 687 -4.65 -20.28 -32.16
N GLN A 688 -4.17 -19.04 -32.29
CA GLN A 688 -2.81 -18.67 -31.85
C GLN A 688 -2.66 -18.84 -30.34
N THR A 689 -3.68 -18.48 -29.57
CA THR A 689 -3.69 -18.67 -28.10
C THR A 689 -3.63 -20.16 -27.75
N TYR A 690 -4.38 -21.01 -28.45
CA TYR A 690 -4.31 -22.45 -28.24
C TYR A 690 -2.93 -23.03 -28.54
N GLN A 691 -2.28 -22.62 -29.64
CA GLN A 691 -0.90 -23.06 -29.94
C GLN A 691 0.11 -22.58 -28.90
N LYS A 692 0.00 -21.32 -28.46
CA LYS A 692 0.82 -20.80 -27.34
C LYS A 692 0.59 -21.60 -26.06
N ALA A 693 -0.64 -22.04 -25.82
CA ALA A 693 -0.94 -22.84 -24.66
C ALA A 693 -0.27 -24.22 -24.71
N ILE A 694 -0.27 -24.89 -25.87
CA ILE A 694 0.45 -26.15 -26.07
C ILE A 694 1.96 -25.94 -25.83
N GLN A 695 2.56 -24.91 -26.44
CA GLN A 695 3.96 -24.60 -26.23
C GLN A 695 4.28 -24.36 -24.74
N LYS A 696 3.41 -23.62 -24.04
CA LYS A 696 3.57 -23.36 -22.61
C LYS A 696 3.47 -24.63 -21.78
N LEU A 697 2.58 -25.56 -22.14
CA LEU A 697 2.48 -26.88 -21.50
C LEU A 697 3.76 -27.71 -21.70
N GLU A 698 4.35 -27.68 -22.89
CA GLU A 698 5.63 -28.35 -23.17
C GLU A 698 6.78 -27.75 -22.35
N GLU A 699 6.89 -26.42 -22.31
CA GLU A 699 7.87 -25.70 -21.49
C GLU A 699 7.74 -26.07 -20.02
N ASN A 700 6.52 -26.06 -19.49
CA ASN A 700 6.24 -26.44 -18.11
C ASN A 700 6.59 -27.90 -17.82
N ASN A 701 6.30 -28.83 -18.75
CA ASN A 701 6.64 -30.23 -18.61
C ASN A 701 8.18 -30.44 -18.56
N ARG A 702 8.94 -29.66 -19.32
CA ARG A 702 10.42 -29.64 -19.23
C ARG A 702 10.89 -29.04 -17.91
N GLU A 703 10.30 -27.94 -17.46
CA GLU A 703 10.61 -27.30 -16.18
C GLU A 703 10.37 -28.24 -14.98
N LYS A 704 9.29 -29.03 -15.01
CA LYS A 704 8.99 -30.04 -13.96
C LYS A 704 10.10 -31.06 -13.76
N LYS A 705 10.90 -31.34 -14.80
CA LYS A 705 11.96 -32.33 -14.76
C LYS A 705 13.29 -31.77 -14.28
N LYS A 706 13.51 -30.45 -14.33
CA LYS A 706 14.76 -29.80 -13.86
C LYS A 706 15.10 -30.14 -12.39
N PRO A 707 14.17 -30.08 -11.42
CA PRO A 707 14.50 -30.47 -10.04
C PRO A 707 14.88 -31.94 -9.90
N LEU A 708 14.25 -32.83 -10.68
CA LEU A 708 14.60 -34.24 -10.73
C LEU A 708 16.05 -34.41 -11.21
N ILE A 709 16.45 -33.68 -12.26
CA ILE A 709 17.82 -33.68 -12.77
C ILE A 709 18.79 -33.17 -11.69
N ILE A 710 18.51 -32.00 -11.08
CA ILE A 710 19.37 -31.39 -10.05
C ILE A 710 19.56 -32.33 -8.85
N VAL A 711 18.48 -32.87 -8.30
CA VAL A 711 18.52 -33.79 -7.15
C VAL A 711 19.25 -35.08 -7.51
N SER A 712 19.01 -35.62 -8.71
CA SER A 712 19.71 -36.81 -9.20
C SER A 712 21.21 -36.55 -9.35
N SER A 713 21.61 -35.40 -9.90
CA SER A 713 23.02 -35.00 -10.00
C SER A 713 23.67 -34.82 -8.63
N LEU A 714 22.98 -34.21 -7.66
CA LEU A 714 23.47 -34.07 -6.29
C LEU A 714 23.68 -35.43 -5.61
N PHE A 715 22.72 -36.35 -5.71
CA PHE A 715 22.87 -37.70 -5.16
C PHE A 715 24.00 -38.48 -5.82
N LEU A 716 24.22 -38.29 -7.13
CA LEU A 716 25.34 -38.89 -7.86
C LEU A 716 26.69 -38.38 -7.35
N VAL A 717 26.82 -37.07 -7.11
CA VAL A 717 28.04 -36.48 -6.55
C VAL A 717 28.27 -36.98 -5.12
N ILE A 718 27.23 -37.01 -4.29
CA ILE A 718 27.32 -37.47 -2.90
C ILE A 718 27.68 -38.96 -2.86
N SER A 719 27.07 -39.81 -3.70
CA SER A 719 27.38 -41.24 -3.74
C SER A 719 28.82 -41.50 -4.17
N LEU A 720 29.32 -40.73 -5.15
CA LEU A 720 30.71 -40.80 -5.60
C LEU A 720 31.69 -40.40 -4.49
N LEU A 721 31.41 -39.29 -3.78
CA LEU A 721 32.20 -38.88 -2.61
C LEU A 721 32.19 -39.94 -1.51
N PHE A 722 31.04 -40.59 -1.27
CA PHE A 722 30.92 -41.67 -0.30
C PHE A 722 31.75 -42.90 -0.69
N ILE A 723 31.76 -43.26 -1.99
CA ILE A 723 32.59 -44.36 -2.51
C ILE A 723 34.07 -44.03 -2.29
N ILE A 724 34.52 -42.83 -2.67
CA ILE A 724 35.90 -42.39 -2.50
C ILE A 724 36.32 -42.43 -1.03
N ALA A 725 35.50 -41.87 -0.13
CA ALA A 725 35.78 -41.86 1.31
C ALA A 725 35.87 -43.27 1.90
N ASN A 726 34.96 -44.18 1.53
CA ASN A 726 35.00 -45.56 1.99
C ASN A 726 36.20 -46.33 1.44
N THR A 727 36.58 -46.10 0.18
CA THR A 727 37.78 -46.68 -0.41
C THR A 727 39.03 -46.20 0.30
N LEU A 728 39.13 -44.91 0.65
CA LEU A 728 40.24 -44.37 1.45
C LEU A 728 40.29 -45.00 2.84
N ILE A 729 39.15 -45.07 3.55
CA ILE A 729 39.07 -45.72 4.88
C ILE A 729 39.47 -47.19 4.81
N PHE A 730 39.04 -47.90 3.77
CA PHE A 730 39.42 -49.28 3.52
C PHE A 730 40.93 -49.39 3.28
N LEU A 731 41.52 -48.61 2.38
CA LEU A 731 42.96 -48.63 2.12
C LEU A 731 43.80 -48.34 3.38
N ILE A 732 43.36 -47.38 4.21
CA ILE A 732 44.03 -47.03 5.48
C ILE A 732 43.90 -48.15 6.52
N LYS A 733 42.68 -48.68 6.74
CA LYS A 733 42.44 -49.72 7.76
C LYS A 733 43.00 -51.08 7.36
N THR A 734 42.99 -51.43 6.08
CA THR A 734 43.53 -52.72 5.60
C THR A 734 45.05 -52.74 5.65
N LYS A 735 45.73 -51.59 5.50
CA LYS A 735 47.17 -51.46 5.76
C LYS A 735 47.54 -51.54 7.24
N ARG A 736 46.67 -51.09 8.15
CA ARG A 736 46.96 -51.02 9.61
C ARG A 736 46.39 -52.16 10.45
N SER A 737 45.42 -52.92 9.98
CA SER A 737 44.68 -53.88 10.82
C SER A 737 44.18 -55.08 10.03
N LYS A 738 44.55 -56.30 10.47
CA LYS A 738 43.99 -57.59 9.99
C LYS A 738 42.54 -57.81 10.44
N ASN A 739 41.76 -56.74 10.66
CA ASN A 739 40.42 -56.80 11.21
C ASN A 739 39.39 -57.16 10.14
N LYS A 740 38.80 -58.36 10.25
CA LYS A 740 37.78 -58.89 9.32
C LYS A 740 36.54 -57.98 9.25
N ASN A 741 36.23 -57.21 10.30
CA ASN A 741 35.06 -56.33 10.34
C ASN A 741 35.20 -55.08 9.44
N ALA A 742 36.43 -54.68 9.09
CA ALA A 742 36.67 -53.57 8.16
C ALA A 742 36.27 -53.92 6.72
N LYS A 743 36.46 -55.18 6.30
CA LYS A 743 36.02 -55.70 5.00
C LYS A 743 34.49 -55.74 4.91
N LEU A 744 33.82 -56.22 5.95
CA LEU A 744 32.36 -56.29 6.00
C LEU A 744 31.72 -54.89 5.94
N THR A 745 32.24 -53.94 6.72
CA THR A 745 31.75 -52.55 6.72
C THR A 745 31.96 -51.89 5.35
N PHE A 746 33.09 -52.14 4.69
CA PHE A 746 33.35 -51.65 3.34
C PHE A 746 32.39 -52.23 2.30
N ILE A 747 32.12 -53.54 2.35
CA ILE A 747 31.17 -54.21 1.44
C ILE A 747 29.76 -53.64 1.63
N ILE A 748 29.27 -53.51 2.87
CA ILE A 748 27.94 -52.96 3.17
C ILE A 748 27.83 -51.52 2.66
N SER A 749 28.82 -50.68 2.98
CA SER A 749 28.84 -49.27 2.58
C SER A 749 28.93 -49.07 1.07
N THR A 750 29.75 -49.88 0.39
CA THR A 750 29.85 -49.87 -1.08
C THR A 750 28.54 -50.31 -1.71
N THR A 751 27.88 -51.34 -1.17
CA THR A 751 26.59 -51.82 -1.68
C THR A 751 25.52 -50.74 -1.58
N ILE A 752 25.42 -50.05 -0.44
CA ILE A 752 24.48 -48.94 -0.25
C ILE A 752 24.78 -47.81 -1.26
N SER A 753 26.05 -47.42 -1.42
CA SER A 753 26.40 -46.35 -2.36
C SER A 753 26.13 -46.73 -3.82
N THR A 754 26.35 -47.99 -4.20
CA THR A 754 26.01 -48.50 -5.54
C THR A 754 24.50 -48.45 -5.79
N ILE A 755 23.66 -48.83 -4.80
CA ILE A 755 22.20 -48.72 -4.92
C ILE A 755 21.77 -47.27 -5.10
N ILE A 756 22.33 -46.33 -4.33
CA ILE A 756 22.05 -44.90 -4.45
C ILE A 756 22.49 -44.38 -5.84
N THR A 757 23.65 -44.83 -6.33
CA THR A 757 24.18 -44.44 -7.64
C THR A 757 23.29 -44.92 -8.78
N ILE A 758 22.90 -46.20 -8.78
CA ILE A 758 21.98 -46.77 -9.78
C ILE A 758 20.63 -46.04 -9.74
N SER A 759 20.09 -45.79 -8.55
CA SER A 759 18.83 -45.05 -8.38
C SER A 759 18.94 -43.63 -8.92
N SER A 760 20.07 -42.95 -8.68
CA SER A 760 20.35 -41.61 -9.19
C SER A 760 20.47 -41.58 -10.71
N ILE A 761 21.13 -42.58 -11.31
CA ILE A 761 21.23 -42.72 -12.77
C ILE A 761 19.85 -42.95 -13.40
N ILE A 762 19.03 -43.82 -12.81
CA ILE A 762 17.66 -44.07 -13.29
C ILE A 762 16.83 -42.78 -13.25
N LEU A 763 16.87 -42.04 -12.14
CA LEU A 763 16.17 -40.76 -12.01
C LEU A 763 16.71 -39.72 -13.00
N LEU A 764 18.02 -39.68 -13.25
CA LEU A 764 18.64 -38.78 -14.23
C LEU A 764 18.21 -39.12 -15.67
N ILE A 765 18.16 -40.41 -16.03
CA ILE A 765 17.66 -40.87 -17.34
C ILE A 765 16.19 -40.50 -17.51
N ILE A 766 15.35 -40.70 -16.49
CA ILE A 766 13.93 -40.29 -16.50
C ILE A 766 13.80 -38.76 -16.67
N GLY A 767 14.70 -38.00 -16.05
CA GLY A 767 14.76 -36.55 -16.18
C GLY A 767 15.19 -36.06 -17.56
N LEU A 768 16.09 -36.78 -18.24
CA LEU A 768 16.65 -36.41 -19.55
C LEU A 768 15.83 -36.91 -20.76
N LYS A 769 15.06 -38.00 -20.64
CA LYS A 769 14.37 -38.66 -21.77
C LYS A 769 13.07 -38.00 -22.26
N GLY A 770 12.70 -36.84 -21.73
CA GLY A 770 11.66 -36.01 -22.36
C GLY A 770 11.63 -34.63 -21.75
#